data_AF-A0A9E5APX4-F1
#
_entry.id   AF-A0A9E5APX4-F1
#
_cell.length_a   1.000
_cell.length_b   1.000
_cell.length_c   1.000
_cell.angle_alpha   90.00
_cell.angle_beta   90.00
_cell.angle_gamma   90.00
#
_symmetry.space_group_name_H-M   'P 1'
#
loop_
_entity.id
_entity.type
_entity.pdbx_description
1 polymer ?
#
loop_
_entity_poly.entity_id
_entity_poly.type
_entity_poly.pdbx_seq_one_letter_code
_entity_poly.pdbx_strand_id
1 'polypeptide(L)'
;MRPSFPAHPSQLPAEAWSSRLAPRQVGFAARQLTSVDNTGDCEPSGRFGPSARIRLAAALGGSVVLVAALAMGGCADTAPGTSTSTTIPDGASGPDSGAKFDGGEIKAETAVGNPDAAGSACKTPADCNDGNPCTDDFCASLTCKLVPNKAPCDDGNPSTSNDICGDAKCAGKGGPVTTDAGGTDTDTGSKDTTPTPDTAPIVGPDLKEGQLIINEIMYNPYGDGKVSDDSGEWVELYNPADKPIDLTGLVIKSAGDSVKFIVPTGVTIGAKGFAVFGTKADEATNGGVKLAAAWGTVIKLTNSIDGVSLESNGVHIDTVAYDVTKGWSNLNGVALSLAQDQQDGVKNDSAEAWCGATSVMASADKGTPGAANDKCQKDTDKDGVPDDKDNCPTIANSNQFDTDKNGIGDVCEGPVPTCGNKVVDSGEGCDDGNKQSGDGCSAWCQLETTVVAGGLVITEIMYNPAQVEDDVGEWIELYNPGAAAVTLNGVILQTGTLSPIQHIIEGPAAIVVEPKGFALLALSADPAINGGLPKPNYVYGKLILSSTAATLSIWSGGKELDKVAYGPSWPLFTGKSLAVDPTLATAATNDGPQGWCKGQATYGKGDYGSPGATNPSCSAASEDEDKDGVADKADNCLEKANPDQLDNDADSVGNACDNCADVTNTTQTDTDGDGKGDACEDPGCGNGVVESGENCDDGNTKFGDGCSTQCQLETPIGVGYLMITELLPDPSTVTDDLGEWLEIYNASTTTVELAGLGVKIGTVLKNLPSDKSYPLAAGGYAVVARNGNSTQNGGIDGAIVLVGMAALGNSAALEVRLEVGAKVIDTVTYSSAGWLKVSSGVALALDPSSATVGGDKLNDNAALWCYASTPFGKGDKGTPGKANAACPKDSDGDGALDGVDNCPLAKNTDQKDGDKDGIGDLCDNCPTIPNADQSDDNGDGKGNVCQDLADPVCGNGIIEAPETCDDSNTTGGDGCSAKCQKEGASGGIAVGDLVISEIMMNGNGGAGDVGEWFEIANVSGKDLDLKGITIAGKPTDKPIEITLSLPLKAGEFAVFGPSADLTKNGGYKPVQTYTQSGFPLSNDVDTITIKLGAVVIDSVSYDTGAKWPAVAAGKAVQLSGDKMDATKNDVKESWCHATAKFGDKAYLGTPGMPNTVCGAAVLGSPAKAGWSAFYEWFYGQ
;
A
#
# COMPACT_ATOMS: atom_id res chain seq x y z
N MET A 1 -37.70 -42.40 -28.77
CA MET A 1 -38.77 -43.44 -28.80
C MET A 1 -38.81 -44.15 -27.44
N ARG A 2 -39.94 -44.78 -27.08
CA ARG A 2 -40.13 -45.76 -25.97
C ARG A 2 -40.53 -47.11 -26.62
N PRO A 3 -40.46 -48.32 -25.99
CA PRO A 3 -40.88 -48.70 -24.61
C PRO A 3 -39.81 -49.55 -23.86
N SER A 4 -39.99 -50.28 -22.74
CA SER A 4 -41.15 -50.87 -21.99
C SER A 4 -40.78 -50.97 -20.48
N PHE A 5 -41.63 -50.62 -19.49
CA PHE A 5 -42.69 -51.44 -18.81
C PHE A 5 -42.25 -52.81 -18.24
N PRO A 6 -42.81 -53.31 -17.12
CA PRO A 6 -43.88 -52.78 -16.24
C PRO A 6 -43.32 -52.19 -14.90
N ALA A 7 -44.01 -51.96 -13.76
CA ALA A 7 -45.36 -52.34 -13.32
C ALA A 7 -46.09 -51.30 -12.41
N HIS A 8 -46.79 -51.76 -11.35
CA HIS A 8 -48.04 -51.19 -10.79
C HIS A 8 -48.24 -51.64 -9.31
N PRO A 9 -49.20 -51.10 -8.54
CA PRO A 9 -50.21 -50.05 -8.80
C PRO A 9 -50.01 -48.87 -7.79
N SER A 10 -50.95 -48.07 -7.26
CA SER A 10 -52.42 -47.89 -7.35
C SER A 10 -52.88 -46.50 -6.89
N GLN A 11 -53.88 -45.93 -7.59
CA GLN A 11 -54.99 -45.04 -7.14
C GLN A 11 -54.71 -43.91 -6.10
N LEU A 12 -54.75 -42.60 -6.42
CA LEU A 12 -55.79 -41.71 -7.01
C LEU A 12 -56.82 -41.15 -6.00
N PRO A 13 -57.42 -39.95 -6.22
CA PRO A 13 -57.22 -38.97 -7.29
C PRO A 13 -56.79 -37.56 -6.78
N ALA A 14 -56.82 -36.55 -7.66
CA ALA A 14 -56.55 -35.14 -7.36
C ALA A 14 -57.84 -34.28 -7.41
N GLU A 15 -57.77 -33.04 -6.94
CA GLU A 15 -58.30 -31.86 -7.65
C GLU A 15 -57.77 -30.56 -7.02
N ALA A 16 -57.68 -29.49 -7.81
CA ALA A 16 -57.53 -28.12 -7.33
C ALA A 16 -58.92 -27.45 -7.26
N TRP A 17 -59.07 -26.31 -6.58
CA TRP A 17 -59.98 -25.23 -7.00
C TRP A 17 -59.65 -23.93 -6.22
N SER A 18 -60.42 -22.87 -6.47
CA SER A 18 -59.94 -21.48 -6.32
C SER A 18 -60.54 -20.65 -5.18
N SER A 19 -59.92 -19.49 -4.97
CA SER A 19 -60.54 -18.18 -4.73
C SER A 19 -60.72 -17.63 -3.29
N ARG A 20 -60.17 -16.41 -3.12
CA ARG A 20 -60.77 -15.20 -2.54
C ARG A 20 -61.64 -15.35 -1.26
N LEU A 21 -61.14 -14.83 -0.13
CA LEU A 21 -61.55 -13.52 0.44
C LEU A 21 -60.87 -13.23 1.79
N ALA A 22 -60.84 -11.95 2.18
CA ALA A 22 -60.46 -11.45 3.52
C ALA A 22 -61.75 -10.92 4.24
N PRO A 23 -61.72 -10.26 5.42
CA PRO A 23 -60.61 -9.96 6.35
C PRO A 23 -60.90 -10.17 7.87
N ARG A 24 -59.87 -9.92 8.71
CA ARG A 24 -59.83 -9.46 10.13
C ARG A 24 -60.96 -9.80 11.15
N GLN A 25 -60.54 -10.49 12.24
CA GLN A 25 -60.93 -10.34 13.68
C GLN A 25 -62.43 -10.60 14.05
N VAL A 26 -62.90 -10.93 15.27
CA VAL A 26 -62.42 -11.13 16.67
C VAL A 26 -63.17 -12.41 17.20
N GLY A 27 -62.80 -13.23 18.21
CA GLY A 27 -61.71 -13.31 19.21
C GLY A 27 -62.23 -14.02 20.51
N PHE A 28 -61.37 -14.27 21.52
CA PHE A 28 -61.67 -14.97 22.81
C PHE A 28 -62.02 -16.50 22.69
N ALA A 29 -61.82 -17.39 23.68
CA ALA A 29 -61.42 -17.26 25.10
C ALA A 29 -60.73 -18.52 25.70
N ALA A 30 -59.73 -18.34 26.57
CA ALA A 30 -59.43 -19.13 27.80
C ALA A 30 -58.24 -18.44 28.53
N ARG A 31 -58.30 -17.90 29.77
CA ARG A 31 -58.57 -18.47 31.12
C ARG A 31 -57.44 -19.36 31.68
N GLN A 32 -56.90 -19.14 32.89
CA GLN A 32 -57.04 -17.98 33.82
C GLN A 32 -56.01 -18.03 34.98
N LEU A 33 -55.53 -16.85 35.44
CA LEU A 33 -55.03 -16.43 36.79
C LEU A 33 -54.36 -17.47 37.73
N THR A 34 -53.20 -17.20 38.33
CA THR A 34 -53.04 -16.38 39.57
C THR A 34 -51.56 -16.29 40.01
N SER A 35 -51.06 -15.38 40.88
CA SER A 35 -51.34 -13.93 41.09
C SER A 35 -50.49 -13.30 42.23
N VAL A 36 -49.81 -12.17 41.94
CA VAL A 36 -49.60 -10.98 42.82
C VAL A 36 -48.49 -10.97 43.91
N ASP A 37 -47.97 -9.75 44.12
CA ASP A 37 -47.00 -9.21 45.12
C ASP A 37 -45.49 -9.47 44.93
N ASN A 38 -44.56 -8.58 45.35
CA ASN A 38 -44.46 -7.09 45.40
C ASN A 38 -43.08 -6.72 46.02
N THR A 39 -42.65 -5.44 45.99
CA THR A 39 -41.32 -4.93 46.47
C THR A 39 -40.12 -5.47 45.63
N GLY A 40 -38.97 -4.82 45.47
CA GLY A 40 -38.23 -3.77 46.20
C GLY A 40 -36.78 -4.27 46.40
N ASP A 41 -35.69 -3.49 46.46
CA ASP A 41 -35.45 -2.05 46.41
C ASP A 41 -33.97 -1.81 45.98
N CYS A 42 -33.58 -0.54 45.82
CA CYS A 42 -32.24 0.07 46.00
C CYS A 42 -30.94 -0.78 45.89
N GLU A 43 -30.12 -0.44 44.88
CA GLU A 43 -28.73 0.01 45.07
C GLU A 43 -27.70 -1.03 45.67
N PRO A 44 -26.65 -0.73 46.49
CA PRO A 44 -25.30 -1.17 46.09
C PRO A 44 -24.60 -2.17 47.02
N SER A 45 -23.40 -2.58 46.56
CA SER A 45 -22.25 -3.06 47.35
C SER A 45 -22.22 -4.50 47.90
N GLY A 46 -21.15 -5.23 47.54
CA GLY A 46 -20.10 -5.48 48.53
C GLY A 46 -19.90 -6.87 49.16
N ARG A 47 -18.78 -7.49 48.73
CA ARG A 47 -17.74 -8.19 49.55
C ARG A 47 -17.79 -9.72 49.75
N PHE A 48 -16.56 -10.28 49.75
CA PHE A 48 -16.12 -11.65 50.07
C PHE A 48 -16.66 -12.74 49.11
N GLY A 49 -15.85 -13.60 48.46
CA GLY A 49 -14.48 -14.07 48.72
C GLY A 49 -14.50 -15.53 49.22
N PRO A 50 -13.44 -16.38 49.06
CA PRO A 50 -12.04 -16.00 48.77
C PRO A 50 -11.26 -16.90 47.73
N SER A 51 -10.01 -16.50 47.43
CA SER A 51 -8.90 -17.30 46.85
C SER A 51 -8.91 -17.57 45.33
N ALA A 52 -7.81 -17.44 44.57
CA ALA A 52 -6.51 -16.78 44.83
C ALA A 52 -5.72 -16.51 43.50
N ARG A 53 -4.91 -15.43 43.50
CA ARG A 53 -3.61 -15.14 42.80
C ARG A 53 -3.14 -16.12 41.69
N ILE A 54 -2.51 -15.71 40.58
CA ILE A 54 -1.63 -14.56 40.24
C ILE A 54 -1.52 -14.47 38.67
N ARG A 55 -1.01 -13.46 37.93
CA ARG A 55 -0.45 -12.09 38.10
C ARG A 55 -0.83 -11.26 36.83
N LEU A 56 -0.37 -10.01 36.71
CA LEU A 56 -0.20 -9.25 35.45
C LEU A 56 1.23 -8.65 35.45
N ALA A 57 1.83 -8.41 34.28
CA ALA A 57 3.00 -7.54 34.12
C ALA A 57 3.09 -6.98 32.69
N ALA A 58 3.43 -5.70 32.55
CA ALA A 58 3.80 -5.01 31.30
C ALA A 58 4.65 -3.79 31.67
N ALA A 59 5.81 -3.62 31.03
CA ALA A 59 6.80 -2.54 31.19
C ALA A 59 7.93 -2.74 30.15
N LEU A 60 8.74 -1.76 29.73
CA LEU A 60 8.56 -0.31 29.49
C LEU A 60 9.70 0.17 28.54
N GLY A 61 9.87 1.47 28.31
CA GLY A 61 10.99 2.04 27.52
C GLY A 61 12.04 2.77 28.39
N GLY A 62 13.07 3.38 27.80
CA GLY A 62 14.11 4.10 28.56
C GLY A 62 14.79 5.26 27.81
N SER A 63 15.38 6.22 28.52
CA SER A 63 16.01 7.45 27.98
C SER A 63 17.08 8.05 28.92
N VAL A 64 17.97 8.93 28.41
CA VAL A 64 19.12 9.53 29.13
C VAL A 64 19.31 11.02 28.68
N VAL A 65 19.07 12.08 29.50
CA VAL A 65 19.82 12.66 30.66
C VAL A 65 21.00 13.60 30.26
N LEU A 66 21.23 14.84 30.77
CA LEU A 66 20.50 15.78 31.69
C LEU A 66 21.22 17.19 31.73
N VAL A 67 20.71 18.16 32.52
CA VAL A 67 21.41 19.32 33.19
C VAL A 67 21.29 20.79 32.66
N ALA A 68 20.26 21.48 33.16
CA ALA A 68 20.25 22.75 33.94
C ALA A 68 20.65 24.18 33.42
N ALA A 69 19.62 25.03 33.31
CA ALA A 69 19.33 26.26 34.13
C ALA A 69 20.12 27.60 34.02
N LEU A 70 19.40 28.68 33.61
CA LEU A 70 19.37 30.07 34.16
C LEU A 70 18.56 31.00 33.20
N ALA A 71 17.77 32.02 33.58
CA ALA A 71 16.80 32.20 34.67
C ALA A 71 15.96 33.50 34.44
N MET A 72 14.63 33.46 34.70
CA MET A 72 13.68 34.61 34.74
C MET A 72 13.44 35.38 33.41
N GLY A 73 12.25 35.93 33.11
CA GLY A 73 10.94 35.90 33.78
C GLY A 73 10.20 37.25 33.71
N GLY A 74 8.91 37.27 33.35
CA GLY A 74 8.06 38.49 33.37
C GLY A 74 6.94 38.50 32.32
N CYS A 75 5.76 39.01 32.68
CA CYS A 75 4.53 39.00 31.87
C CYS A 75 4.02 40.41 31.53
N ALA A 76 2.98 40.45 30.69
CA ALA A 76 1.88 41.44 30.62
C ALA A 76 2.02 42.74 29.77
N ASP A 77 1.21 42.75 28.70
CA ASP A 77 0.18 43.76 28.36
C ASP A 77 0.48 45.17 27.80
N THR A 78 -0.52 45.61 27.01
CA THR A 78 -0.88 46.95 26.51
C THR A 78 -0.23 47.48 25.22
N ALA A 79 -1.13 47.86 24.30
CA ALA A 79 -0.95 48.82 23.19
C ALA A 79 -1.78 50.11 23.51
N PRO A 80 -1.96 51.13 22.63
CA PRO A 80 -1.39 51.42 21.31
C PRO A 80 -0.86 52.89 21.16
N GLY A 81 -0.52 53.35 19.94
CA GLY A 81 -0.74 54.78 19.55
C GLY A 81 0.40 55.64 18.94
N THR A 82 0.45 55.71 17.60
CA THR A 82 0.56 56.93 16.75
C THR A 82 1.53 58.12 17.03
N SER A 83 2.50 58.31 16.09
CA SER A 83 2.88 59.58 15.37
C SER A 83 3.40 60.83 16.16
N THR A 84 4.10 61.85 15.64
CA THR A 84 4.46 62.42 14.30
C THR A 84 5.84 63.14 14.32
N SER A 85 6.29 63.73 13.17
CA SER A 85 7.16 64.95 13.01
C SER A 85 8.67 64.79 12.69
N THR A 86 9.39 65.58 11.84
CA THR A 86 9.11 66.50 10.67
C THR A 86 10.44 66.90 9.94
N THR A 87 10.41 67.18 8.61
CA THR A 87 11.46 67.81 7.71
C THR A 87 12.79 67.05 7.44
N ILE A 88 13.36 66.88 6.21
CA ILE A 88 13.63 67.74 5.00
C ILE A 88 14.88 68.65 5.21
N PRO A 89 15.85 68.81 4.27
CA PRO A 89 15.81 68.78 2.77
C PRO A 89 16.81 67.80 2.08
N ASP A 90 16.95 67.62 0.75
CA ASP A 90 16.29 68.01 -0.53
C ASP A 90 16.77 67.01 -1.63
N GLY A 91 16.37 66.98 -2.92
CA GLY A 91 15.43 67.78 -3.72
C GLY A 91 15.77 67.76 -5.24
N ALA A 92 14.79 68.03 -6.13
CA ALA A 92 14.86 68.14 -7.62
C ALA A 92 15.15 66.85 -8.45
N SER A 93 14.65 66.65 -9.68
CA SER A 93 13.51 67.25 -10.43
C SER A 93 13.20 66.43 -11.72
N GLY A 94 11.93 66.34 -12.16
CA GLY A 94 11.56 65.86 -13.51
C GLY A 94 11.80 66.89 -14.65
N PRO A 95 11.22 66.75 -15.87
CA PRO A 95 10.01 65.96 -16.19
C PRO A 95 9.95 65.27 -17.60
N ASP A 96 8.76 64.78 -17.94
CA ASP A 96 8.11 64.67 -19.27
C ASP A 96 8.59 63.75 -20.42
N SER A 97 7.79 62.68 -20.62
CA SER A 97 7.19 62.24 -21.91
C SER A 97 8.06 61.63 -23.02
N GLY A 98 7.45 60.93 -24.01
CA GLY A 98 8.13 60.76 -25.31
C GLY A 98 7.61 59.74 -26.33
N ALA A 99 7.28 58.52 -25.90
CA ALA A 99 6.72 57.42 -26.71
C ALA A 99 7.56 56.79 -27.87
N LYS A 100 7.06 55.61 -28.30
CA LYS A 100 7.30 54.83 -29.55
C LYS A 100 8.31 53.67 -29.56
N PHE A 101 7.77 52.56 -30.08
CA PHE A 101 8.41 51.36 -30.62
C PHE A 101 9.48 51.67 -31.68
N ASP A 102 10.54 50.85 -31.74
CA ASP A 102 10.61 49.77 -32.74
C ASP A 102 11.53 48.64 -32.24
N GLY A 103 11.36 47.42 -32.75
CA GLY A 103 12.01 46.21 -32.26
C GLY A 103 13.34 45.84 -32.94
N GLY A 104 14.09 44.92 -32.33
CA GLY A 104 15.28 44.30 -32.92
C GLY A 104 16.23 43.68 -31.88
N GLU A 105 16.35 42.35 -31.87
CA GLU A 105 17.32 41.64 -31.03
C GLU A 105 18.77 41.89 -31.50
N ILE A 106 19.69 42.13 -30.55
CA ILE A 106 21.09 41.69 -30.68
C ILE A 106 21.57 41.20 -29.31
N LYS A 107 22.13 39.98 -29.26
CA LYS A 107 22.79 39.41 -28.07
C LYS A 107 24.22 39.97 -27.94
N ALA A 108 24.64 40.30 -26.72
CA ALA A 108 26.04 40.45 -26.32
C ALA A 108 26.20 40.13 -24.83
N GLU A 109 27.35 39.58 -24.44
CA GLU A 109 27.56 38.97 -23.12
C GLU A 109 28.12 39.95 -22.07
N THR A 110 27.76 39.74 -20.81
CA THR A 110 28.65 39.99 -19.66
C THR A 110 28.49 38.84 -18.66
N ALA A 111 29.60 38.26 -18.20
CA ALA A 111 29.60 36.97 -17.52
C ALA A 111 29.17 37.02 -16.04
N VAL A 112 28.52 35.93 -15.61
CA VAL A 112 28.45 35.48 -14.22
C VAL A 112 29.28 34.18 -14.12
N GLY A 113 29.98 33.96 -13.02
CA GLY A 113 30.89 32.81 -12.86
C GLY A 113 30.16 31.48 -12.67
N ASN A 114 30.80 30.38 -13.07
CA ASN A 114 30.25 29.03 -12.90
C ASN A 114 30.09 28.69 -11.40
N PRO A 115 28.91 28.26 -10.93
CA PRO A 115 28.70 27.98 -9.51
C PRO A 115 29.46 26.73 -9.01
N ASP A 116 29.75 25.78 -9.89
CA ASP A 116 30.20 24.42 -9.49
C ASP A 116 31.74 24.28 -9.41
N ALA A 117 32.47 25.38 -9.60
CA ALA A 117 33.94 25.36 -9.65
C ALA A 117 34.58 25.25 -8.26
N ALA A 118 35.61 24.41 -8.09
CA ALA A 118 36.35 24.22 -6.84
C ALA A 118 36.69 25.54 -6.12
N GLY A 119 36.21 25.71 -4.88
CA GLY A 119 36.32 26.93 -4.09
C GLY A 119 35.15 27.92 -4.20
N SER A 120 34.11 27.61 -4.98
CA SER A 120 32.81 28.30 -4.93
C SER A 120 32.09 28.07 -3.60
N ALA A 121 31.03 28.84 -3.33
CA ALA A 121 30.27 28.79 -2.08
C ALA A 121 29.07 27.85 -2.17
N CYS A 122 28.92 26.96 -1.19
CA CYS A 122 27.91 25.90 -1.17
C CYS A 122 27.22 25.75 0.18
N LYS A 123 26.12 25.00 0.21
CA LYS A 123 25.36 24.59 1.39
C LYS A 123 25.14 23.07 1.42
N THR A 124 24.96 22.45 0.25
CA THR A 124 24.77 20.99 0.07
C THR A 124 25.85 20.41 -0.85
N PRO A 125 26.09 19.08 -0.84
CA PRO A 125 26.98 18.44 -1.81
C PRO A 125 26.53 18.60 -3.27
N ALA A 126 25.22 18.70 -3.53
CA ALA A 126 24.69 18.88 -4.88
C ALA A 126 25.04 20.25 -5.48
N ASP A 127 25.26 21.27 -4.63
CA ASP A 127 25.71 22.61 -5.03
C ASP A 127 27.17 22.63 -5.56
N CYS A 128 27.84 21.48 -5.63
CA CYS A 128 29.24 21.31 -6.00
C CYS A 128 29.48 20.29 -7.13
N ASN A 129 28.43 19.71 -7.70
CA ASN A 129 28.54 18.70 -8.75
C ASN A 129 28.96 19.35 -10.07
N ASP A 130 30.23 19.21 -10.48
CA ASP A 130 30.74 19.81 -11.72
C ASP A 130 30.45 18.95 -12.98
N GLY A 131 29.78 17.80 -12.79
CA GLY A 131 29.44 16.84 -13.84
C GLY A 131 30.58 15.89 -14.25
N ASN A 132 31.73 15.93 -13.57
CA ASN A 132 32.87 15.08 -13.86
C ASN A 132 32.81 13.76 -13.06
N PRO A 133 32.63 12.59 -13.69
CA PRO A 133 32.61 11.31 -12.96
C PRO A 133 33.95 10.97 -12.28
N CYS A 134 35.01 11.72 -12.57
CA CYS A 134 36.35 11.54 -12.00
C CYS A 134 36.68 12.42 -10.79
N THR A 135 35.70 13.13 -10.22
CA THR A 135 35.81 13.75 -8.90
C THR A 135 34.71 13.31 -7.96
N ASP A 136 35.08 13.13 -6.69
CA ASP A 136 34.14 12.99 -5.57
C ASP A 136 33.86 14.40 -5.05
N ASP A 137 32.66 14.91 -5.33
CA ASP A 137 32.31 16.31 -5.10
C ASP A 137 31.56 16.48 -3.77
N PHE A 138 32.09 17.32 -2.88
CA PHE A 138 31.43 17.60 -1.60
C PHE A 138 31.62 19.02 -1.10
N CYS A 139 30.55 19.54 -0.49
CA CYS A 139 30.56 20.82 0.19
C CYS A 139 31.26 20.71 1.55
N ALA A 140 32.42 21.36 1.71
CA ALA A 140 33.19 21.35 2.94
C ALA A 140 33.39 22.78 3.45
N SER A 141 32.96 23.05 4.69
CA SER A 141 33.05 24.38 5.32
C SER A 141 32.41 25.52 4.48
N LEU A 142 31.27 25.23 3.85
CA LEU A 142 30.56 26.11 2.90
C LEU A 142 31.35 26.46 1.61
N THR A 143 32.36 25.66 1.26
CA THR A 143 33.09 25.76 -0.01
C THR A 143 33.18 24.43 -0.76
N CYS A 144 33.03 24.46 -2.09
CA CYS A 144 33.08 23.25 -2.91
C CYS A 144 34.49 22.68 -3.00
N LYS A 145 34.59 21.37 -2.75
CA LYS A 145 35.85 20.62 -2.79
C LYS A 145 35.67 19.37 -3.64
N LEU A 146 36.10 19.47 -4.89
CA LEU A 146 36.19 18.37 -5.84
C LEU A 146 37.47 17.56 -5.51
N VAL A 147 37.36 16.24 -5.32
CA VAL A 147 38.51 15.38 -4.98
C VAL A 147 38.73 14.32 -6.08
N PRO A 148 39.92 14.24 -6.72
CA PRO A 148 40.19 13.24 -7.75
C PRO A 148 39.94 11.81 -7.26
N ASN A 149 39.03 11.09 -7.90
CA ASN A 149 38.67 9.72 -7.55
C ASN A 149 39.37 8.70 -8.48
N LYS A 150 38.98 7.43 -8.39
CA LYS A 150 39.44 6.33 -9.26
C LYS A 150 38.28 5.45 -9.73
N ALA A 151 37.12 6.04 -9.97
CA ALA A 151 35.97 5.35 -10.52
C ALA A 151 36.26 4.82 -11.94
N PRO A 152 35.52 3.80 -12.41
CA PRO A 152 35.41 3.52 -13.84
C PRO A 152 34.79 4.72 -14.56
N CYS A 153 35.20 4.95 -15.80
CA CYS A 153 34.69 6.02 -16.64
C CYS A 153 34.74 5.61 -18.13
N ASP A 154 34.36 6.53 -19.01
CA ASP A 154 34.45 6.39 -20.47
C ASP A 154 35.03 7.72 -21.01
N ASP A 155 36.15 7.68 -21.75
CA ASP A 155 36.73 8.89 -22.38
C ASP A 155 36.21 9.15 -23.82
N GLY A 156 35.25 8.34 -24.28
CA GLY A 156 34.60 8.43 -25.59
C GLY A 156 35.38 7.80 -26.74
N ASN A 157 36.52 7.17 -26.45
CA ASN A 157 37.38 6.51 -27.43
C ASN A 157 37.12 5.00 -27.51
N PRO A 158 36.48 4.47 -28.58
CA PRO A 158 36.24 3.02 -28.72
C PRO A 158 37.52 2.18 -28.93
N SER A 159 38.71 2.81 -28.89
CA SER A 159 40.01 2.12 -28.91
C SER A 159 40.50 1.71 -27.51
N THR A 160 39.84 2.16 -26.45
CA THR A 160 40.15 1.85 -25.06
C THR A 160 38.92 1.27 -24.35
N SER A 161 39.14 0.47 -23.31
CA SER A 161 38.05 -0.13 -22.52
C SER A 161 38.54 -0.43 -21.10
N ASN A 162 37.63 -0.32 -20.13
CA ASN A 162 37.96 -0.23 -18.70
C ASN A 162 38.84 0.99 -18.38
N ASP A 163 38.39 2.17 -18.86
CA ASP A 163 39.01 3.45 -18.54
C ASP A 163 38.77 3.77 -17.05
N ILE A 164 39.74 4.42 -16.41
CA ILE A 164 39.70 4.67 -14.96
C ILE A 164 40.16 6.09 -14.69
N CYS A 165 39.43 6.76 -13.80
CA CYS A 165 39.74 8.12 -13.38
C CYS A 165 41.14 8.26 -12.77
N GLY A 166 41.84 9.32 -13.18
CA GLY A 166 43.14 9.72 -12.66
C GLY A 166 43.35 11.22 -12.83
N ASP A 167 43.87 11.88 -11.79
CA ASP A 167 44.12 13.34 -11.77
C ASP A 167 42.91 14.19 -12.23
N ALA A 168 41.71 13.80 -11.78
CA ALA A 168 40.39 14.39 -12.10
C ALA A 168 39.99 14.32 -13.58
N LYS A 169 40.48 13.31 -14.31
CA LYS A 169 40.12 13.05 -15.72
C LYS A 169 39.92 11.57 -15.98
N CYS A 170 39.06 11.25 -16.94
CA CYS A 170 39.05 9.92 -17.53
C CYS A 170 40.26 9.74 -18.45
N ALA A 171 40.84 8.54 -18.46
CA ALA A 171 41.93 8.19 -19.35
C ALA A 171 41.98 6.66 -19.55
N GLY A 172 41.89 6.22 -20.81
CA GLY A 172 41.98 4.81 -21.14
C GLY A 172 43.32 4.15 -20.82
N LYS A 173 43.26 2.93 -20.28
CA LYS A 173 44.44 2.11 -19.96
C LYS A 173 45.08 1.54 -21.24
N GLY A 174 46.01 2.30 -21.83
CA GLY A 174 46.85 1.84 -22.93
C GLY A 174 47.57 0.52 -22.60
N GLY A 175 47.17 -0.57 -23.26
CA GLY A 175 47.82 -1.89 -23.15
C GLY A 175 49.27 -1.88 -23.64
N PRO A 176 50.14 -2.76 -23.13
CA PRO A 176 51.58 -2.66 -23.34
C PRO A 176 52.01 -3.04 -24.75
N VAL A 177 52.68 -2.11 -25.43
CA VAL A 177 53.49 -2.41 -26.63
C VAL A 177 54.67 -3.30 -26.23
N THR A 178 54.70 -4.53 -26.72
CA THR A 178 55.87 -5.41 -26.59
C THR A 178 56.97 -4.97 -27.54
N THR A 179 58.14 -4.63 -26.99
CA THR A 179 59.31 -4.26 -27.79
C THR A 179 60.08 -5.50 -28.22
N ASP A 180 60.19 -5.74 -29.52
CA ASP A 180 61.33 -6.45 -30.11
C ASP A 180 62.38 -5.42 -30.58
N ALA A 181 63.66 -5.74 -30.41
CA ALA A 181 64.77 -4.78 -30.52
C ALA A 181 65.75 -5.17 -31.64
N GLY A 182 65.31 -5.00 -32.90
CA GLY A 182 66.00 -5.51 -34.11
C GLY A 182 66.99 -4.58 -34.83
N GLY A 183 66.77 -3.26 -34.85
CA GLY A 183 67.74 -2.23 -35.24
C GLY A 183 68.02 -1.96 -36.75
N THR A 184 68.35 -0.68 -37.04
CA THR A 184 68.93 -0.12 -38.31
C THR A 184 68.05 -0.14 -39.57
N ASP A 185 68.07 0.82 -40.50
CA ASP A 185 68.88 2.06 -40.65
C ASP A 185 68.05 3.20 -41.33
N THR A 186 68.66 4.37 -41.58
CA THR A 186 68.28 5.52 -42.48
C THR A 186 66.94 5.48 -43.27
N ASP A 187 66.19 6.58 -43.44
CA ASP A 187 66.68 7.93 -43.79
C ASP A 187 65.71 9.08 -43.39
N THR A 188 66.16 10.31 -43.57
CA THR A 188 65.47 11.58 -43.38
C THR A 188 64.47 11.91 -44.50
N GLY A 189 63.35 12.57 -44.18
CA GLY A 189 62.36 13.02 -45.16
C GLY A 189 61.35 14.01 -44.58
N SER A 190 60.86 14.94 -45.41
CA SER A 190 59.91 15.99 -44.98
C SER A 190 58.63 15.97 -45.80
N LYS A 191 57.49 16.04 -45.09
CA LYS A 191 56.16 16.53 -45.50
C LYS A 191 55.51 16.02 -46.80
N ASP A 192 54.27 15.57 -46.59
CA ASP A 192 53.09 15.80 -47.45
C ASP A 192 53.00 15.07 -48.80
N THR A 193 52.19 14.01 -48.85
CA THR A 193 50.96 13.99 -49.69
C THR A 193 50.05 12.81 -49.34
N THR A 194 48.75 13.12 -49.21
CA THR A 194 47.55 12.24 -49.23
C THR A 194 47.74 10.70 -49.32
N PRO A 195 47.27 9.91 -48.33
CA PRO A 195 47.00 8.49 -48.55
C PRO A 195 45.72 8.32 -49.38
N THR A 196 45.83 7.80 -50.60
CA THR A 196 44.69 7.20 -51.30
C THR A 196 44.27 5.91 -50.57
N PRO A 197 42.97 5.64 -50.34
CA PRO A 197 42.53 4.38 -49.76
C PRO A 197 42.99 3.19 -50.62
N ASP A 198 43.71 2.25 -50.02
CA ASP A 198 44.10 1.01 -50.67
C ASP A 198 42.91 0.05 -50.74
N THR A 199 42.22 0.05 -51.89
CA THR A 199 41.01 -0.75 -52.13
C THR A 199 41.30 -2.18 -52.62
N ALA A 200 42.53 -2.70 -52.46
CA ALA A 200 42.84 -4.10 -52.76
C ALA A 200 42.01 -5.06 -51.86
N PRO A 201 41.30 -6.04 -52.42
CA PRO A 201 40.67 -7.12 -51.64
C PRO A 201 41.71 -7.96 -50.90
N ILE A 202 41.31 -8.57 -49.78
CA ILE A 202 42.07 -9.64 -49.16
C ILE A 202 41.92 -10.87 -50.06
N VAL A 203 43.03 -11.38 -50.60
CA VAL A 203 42.99 -12.54 -51.49
C VAL A 203 43.08 -13.81 -50.66
N GLY A 204 42.20 -14.79 -50.88
CA GLY A 204 42.13 -16.08 -50.19
C GLY A 204 43.45 -16.71 -49.72
N PRO A 205 44.53 -16.79 -50.53
CA PRO A 205 45.83 -17.31 -50.10
C PRO A 205 46.48 -16.67 -48.87
N ASP A 206 46.09 -15.44 -48.49
CA ASP A 206 46.67 -14.66 -47.39
C ASP A 206 45.78 -14.61 -46.12
N LEU A 207 44.65 -15.34 -46.12
CA LEU A 207 43.73 -15.41 -44.98
C LEU A 207 44.36 -16.09 -43.75
N LYS A 208 44.00 -15.58 -42.57
CA LYS A 208 44.40 -16.08 -41.25
C LYS A 208 43.20 -16.51 -40.42
N GLU A 209 43.49 -17.27 -39.38
CA GLU A 209 42.60 -17.61 -38.26
C GLU A 209 41.75 -16.40 -37.81
N GLY A 210 40.43 -16.60 -37.69
CA GLY A 210 39.46 -15.57 -37.29
C GLY A 210 39.14 -14.48 -38.32
N GLN A 211 39.76 -14.44 -39.50
CA GLN A 211 39.48 -13.39 -40.52
C GLN A 211 38.22 -13.63 -41.36
N LEU A 212 37.61 -14.81 -41.25
CA LEU A 212 36.40 -15.21 -41.93
C LEU A 212 35.67 -16.19 -41.01
N ILE A 213 34.42 -15.91 -40.66
CA ILE A 213 33.72 -16.55 -39.54
C ILE A 213 32.55 -17.38 -40.06
N ILE A 214 32.39 -18.61 -39.57
CA ILE A 214 31.20 -19.45 -39.76
C ILE A 214 30.08 -18.84 -38.90
N ASN A 215 29.05 -18.31 -39.57
CA ASN A 215 28.04 -17.43 -38.95
C ASN A 215 26.66 -18.07 -38.78
N GLU A 216 26.25 -18.96 -39.69
CA GLU A 216 24.96 -19.65 -39.62
C GLU A 216 25.05 -21.04 -40.27
N ILE A 217 24.39 -22.06 -39.69
CA ILE A 217 24.44 -23.46 -40.16
C ILE A 217 23.03 -24.07 -40.16
N MET A 218 22.45 -24.33 -41.33
CA MET A 218 21.29 -25.18 -41.49
C MET A 218 21.74 -26.62 -41.74
N TYR A 219 21.62 -27.47 -40.74
CA TYR A 219 21.95 -28.90 -40.86
C TYR A 219 20.73 -29.82 -40.89
N ASN A 220 19.60 -29.45 -40.24
CA ASN A 220 18.41 -30.28 -40.08
C ASN A 220 17.13 -29.57 -40.61
N PRO A 221 16.93 -29.46 -41.94
CA PRO A 221 15.82 -28.72 -42.55
C PRO A 221 14.48 -29.47 -42.52
N TYR A 222 13.37 -28.73 -42.49
CA TYR A 222 12.03 -29.23 -42.18
C TYR A 222 11.44 -30.11 -43.29
N GLY A 223 11.30 -31.40 -42.97
CA GLY A 223 10.74 -32.42 -43.86
C GLY A 223 9.22 -32.37 -44.09
N ASP A 224 8.63 -31.19 -44.34
CA ASP A 224 7.19 -31.06 -44.67
C ASP A 224 6.83 -31.54 -46.08
N GLY A 225 7.84 -31.75 -46.93
CA GLY A 225 7.71 -32.18 -48.32
C GLY A 225 8.07 -31.12 -49.35
N LYS A 226 8.36 -29.88 -48.96
CA LYS A 226 8.93 -28.86 -49.88
C LYS A 226 10.44 -29.00 -50.07
N VAL A 227 11.16 -29.29 -48.98
CA VAL A 227 12.62 -29.47 -48.94
C VAL A 227 12.93 -30.82 -48.28
N SER A 228 14.08 -31.40 -48.60
CA SER A 228 14.62 -32.61 -47.95
C SER A 228 15.95 -32.30 -47.26
N ASP A 229 16.22 -32.97 -46.14
CA ASP A 229 17.53 -33.19 -45.51
C ASP A 229 18.72 -33.03 -46.51
N ASP A 230 18.91 -34.03 -47.40
CA ASP A 230 19.89 -34.12 -48.52
C ASP A 230 19.85 -32.99 -49.60
N SER A 231 19.09 -31.91 -49.39
CA SER A 231 18.96 -30.77 -50.32
C SER A 231 18.89 -29.39 -49.64
N GLY A 232 18.45 -29.32 -48.39
CA GLY A 232 18.32 -28.07 -47.62
C GLY A 232 19.53 -27.71 -46.75
N GLU A 233 20.53 -28.59 -46.63
CA GLU A 233 21.79 -28.32 -45.92
C GLU A 233 22.57 -27.11 -46.50
N TRP A 234 22.95 -26.16 -45.64
CA TRP A 234 23.83 -25.03 -45.97
C TRP A 234 24.58 -24.43 -44.77
N VAL A 235 25.66 -23.70 -45.06
CA VAL A 235 26.49 -22.94 -44.12
C VAL A 235 26.73 -21.54 -44.66
N GLU A 236 26.68 -20.53 -43.82
CA GLU A 236 27.04 -19.16 -44.12
C GLU A 236 28.37 -18.73 -43.50
N LEU A 237 29.16 -17.99 -44.28
CA LEU A 237 30.38 -17.31 -43.84
C LEU A 237 30.20 -15.79 -43.81
N TYR A 238 30.61 -15.16 -42.71
CA TYR A 238 30.63 -13.71 -42.51
C TYR A 238 32.06 -13.15 -42.63
N ASN A 239 32.18 -11.98 -43.28
CA ASN A 239 33.43 -11.22 -43.37
C ASN A 239 33.45 -10.07 -42.34
N PRO A 240 34.14 -10.21 -41.20
CA PRO A 240 34.25 -9.14 -40.20
C PRO A 240 35.12 -7.94 -40.64
N ALA A 241 35.83 -8.01 -41.77
CA ALA A 241 36.73 -6.95 -42.21
C ALA A 241 36.03 -5.83 -43.00
N ASP A 242 36.59 -4.61 -42.92
CA ASP A 242 36.17 -3.43 -43.71
C ASP A 242 36.68 -3.47 -45.17
N LYS A 243 37.22 -4.60 -45.63
CA LYS A 243 37.63 -4.86 -47.02
C LYS A 243 36.95 -6.12 -47.56
N PRO A 244 36.64 -6.21 -48.86
CA PRO A 244 36.19 -7.45 -49.48
C PRO A 244 37.23 -8.58 -49.38
N ILE A 245 36.76 -9.83 -49.29
CA ILE A 245 37.59 -11.04 -49.34
C ILE A 245 37.27 -11.81 -50.64
N ASP A 246 38.29 -12.20 -51.40
CA ASP A 246 38.17 -13.19 -52.47
C ASP A 246 38.35 -14.60 -51.89
N LEU A 247 37.30 -15.42 -51.94
CA LEU A 247 37.29 -16.78 -51.40
C LEU A 247 37.85 -17.83 -52.37
N THR A 248 38.33 -17.43 -53.55
CA THR A 248 38.88 -18.34 -54.57
C THR A 248 39.92 -19.29 -53.98
N GLY A 249 39.60 -20.59 -53.95
CA GLY A 249 40.49 -21.64 -53.42
C GLY A 249 40.33 -21.95 -51.93
N LEU A 250 39.46 -21.25 -51.18
CA LEU A 250 39.09 -21.63 -49.81
C LEU A 250 38.55 -23.07 -49.79
N VAL A 251 38.94 -23.82 -48.76
CA VAL A 251 38.52 -25.21 -48.53
C VAL A 251 37.49 -25.26 -47.41
N ILE A 252 36.36 -25.92 -47.66
CA ILE A 252 35.31 -26.21 -46.68
C ILE A 252 35.20 -27.73 -46.50
N LYS A 253 35.02 -28.22 -45.26
CA LYS A 253 34.91 -29.65 -44.90
C LYS A 253 33.89 -29.87 -43.78
N SER A 254 33.26 -31.04 -43.75
CA SER A 254 32.58 -31.57 -42.55
C SER A 254 33.59 -32.19 -41.56
N ALA A 255 33.27 -32.22 -40.26
CA ALA A 255 34.16 -32.69 -39.20
C ALA A 255 34.11 -34.21 -39.01
N GLY A 256 34.89 -34.91 -39.84
CA GLY A 256 35.04 -36.36 -39.79
C GLY A 256 35.17 -36.97 -41.19
N ASP A 257 34.70 -36.23 -42.20
CA ASP A 257 34.75 -36.67 -43.58
C ASP A 257 36.11 -36.41 -44.23
N SER A 258 36.50 -37.29 -45.15
CA SER A 258 37.77 -37.16 -45.91
C SER A 258 37.64 -36.36 -47.20
N VAL A 259 36.43 -35.86 -47.47
CA VAL A 259 36.04 -35.12 -48.66
C VAL A 259 36.10 -33.62 -48.37
N LYS A 260 36.38 -32.80 -49.38
CA LYS A 260 36.46 -31.34 -49.23
C LYS A 260 35.90 -30.60 -50.44
N PHE A 261 35.15 -29.55 -50.18
CA PHE A 261 34.75 -28.57 -51.19
C PHE A 261 35.88 -27.54 -51.35
N ILE A 262 36.06 -27.03 -52.58
CA ILE A 262 37.01 -25.95 -52.88
C ILE A 262 36.22 -24.86 -53.60
N VAL A 263 36.20 -23.67 -53.03
CA VAL A 263 35.43 -22.53 -53.53
C VAL A 263 35.96 -22.11 -54.91
N PRO A 264 35.09 -22.01 -55.94
CA PRO A 264 35.52 -21.70 -57.31
C PRO A 264 35.97 -20.25 -57.49
N THR A 265 36.66 -19.99 -58.60
CA THR A 265 37.19 -18.67 -58.95
C THR A 265 36.10 -17.61 -59.08
N GLY A 266 36.27 -16.47 -58.40
CA GLY A 266 35.41 -15.29 -58.52
C GLY A 266 34.25 -15.22 -57.51
N VAL A 267 34.29 -16.03 -56.45
CA VAL A 267 33.38 -15.88 -55.29
C VAL A 267 34.02 -14.91 -54.30
N THR A 268 33.39 -13.75 -54.08
CA THR A 268 33.90 -12.70 -53.17
C THR A 268 32.85 -12.31 -52.14
N ILE A 269 33.23 -12.17 -50.86
CA ILE A 269 32.39 -11.50 -49.86
C ILE A 269 32.73 -10.00 -49.85
N GLY A 270 31.72 -9.13 -49.80
CA GLY A 270 31.91 -7.70 -49.52
C GLY A 270 32.41 -7.45 -48.09
N ALA A 271 32.90 -6.24 -47.83
CA ALA A 271 33.18 -5.79 -46.46
C ALA A 271 31.91 -5.88 -45.59
N LYS A 272 32.00 -6.44 -44.38
CA LYS A 272 30.84 -6.73 -43.50
C LYS A 272 29.71 -7.54 -44.17
N GLY A 273 30.05 -8.32 -45.21
CA GLY A 273 29.09 -9.10 -45.98
C GLY A 273 29.04 -10.59 -45.58
N PHE A 274 28.11 -11.30 -46.22
CA PHE A 274 27.82 -12.72 -45.99
C PHE A 274 27.92 -13.52 -47.29
N ALA A 275 28.23 -14.82 -47.21
CA ALA A 275 28.20 -15.75 -48.34
C ALA A 275 27.78 -17.16 -47.92
N VAL A 276 26.72 -17.68 -48.54
CA VAL A 276 26.11 -18.97 -48.20
C VAL A 276 26.57 -20.07 -49.16
N PHE A 277 26.92 -21.23 -48.64
CA PHE A 277 27.34 -22.43 -49.36
C PHE A 277 26.44 -23.61 -48.97
N GLY A 278 26.06 -24.47 -49.92
CA GLY A 278 25.03 -25.48 -49.64
C GLY A 278 24.82 -26.50 -50.75
N THR A 279 23.86 -27.39 -50.54
CA THR A 279 23.76 -28.64 -51.32
C THR A 279 23.17 -28.49 -52.73
N LYS A 280 22.19 -27.60 -52.97
CA LYS A 280 21.64 -27.34 -54.32
C LYS A 280 21.71 -25.85 -54.69
N ALA A 281 22.12 -25.55 -55.92
CA ALA A 281 22.14 -24.19 -56.48
C ALA A 281 20.78 -23.70 -57.01
N ASP A 282 19.76 -24.57 -57.06
CA ASP A 282 18.41 -24.21 -57.50
C ASP A 282 17.58 -23.79 -56.28
N GLU A 283 17.35 -22.48 -56.15
CA GLU A 283 16.60 -21.84 -55.06
C GLU A 283 15.21 -22.48 -54.85
N ALA A 284 14.58 -23.03 -55.90
CA ALA A 284 13.29 -23.71 -55.78
C ALA A 284 13.36 -25.10 -55.10
N THR A 285 14.57 -25.61 -54.81
CA THR A 285 14.81 -26.97 -54.27
C THR A 285 15.61 -27.01 -52.97
N ASN A 286 16.17 -25.88 -52.53
CA ASN A 286 16.95 -25.74 -51.30
C ASN A 286 16.24 -24.91 -50.20
N GLY A 287 15.00 -24.48 -50.45
CA GLY A 287 14.20 -23.66 -49.52
C GLY A 287 14.12 -22.17 -49.83
N GLY A 288 14.63 -21.72 -50.98
CA GLY A 288 14.69 -20.31 -51.38
C GLY A 288 16.03 -19.63 -51.04
N VAL A 289 17.07 -20.43 -50.78
CA VAL A 289 18.36 -19.99 -50.25
C VAL A 289 19.33 -19.68 -51.40
N LYS A 290 19.77 -18.42 -51.49
CA LYS A 290 20.65 -17.97 -52.56
C LYS A 290 22.12 -18.24 -52.25
N LEU A 291 22.66 -19.31 -52.85
CA LEU A 291 24.05 -19.73 -52.62
C LEU A 291 25.06 -18.93 -53.44
N ALA A 292 26.21 -18.63 -52.81
CA ALA A 292 27.41 -18.11 -53.46
C ALA A 292 28.12 -19.19 -54.30
N ALA A 293 28.15 -20.43 -53.81
CA ALA A 293 28.44 -21.63 -54.61
C ALA A 293 27.79 -22.87 -53.97
N ALA A 294 27.39 -23.85 -54.79
CA ALA A 294 26.85 -25.12 -54.29
C ALA A 294 27.91 -26.22 -54.27
N TRP A 295 27.96 -26.99 -53.18
CA TRP A 295 28.89 -28.12 -53.02
C TRP A 295 28.34 -29.45 -53.54
N GLY A 296 27.05 -29.55 -53.87
CA GLY A 296 26.45 -30.80 -54.36
C GLY A 296 26.46 -31.88 -53.29
N THR A 297 26.93 -33.09 -53.58
CA THR A 297 27.03 -34.20 -52.60
C THR A 297 28.45 -34.36 -52.04
N VAL A 298 29.21 -33.26 -51.93
CA VAL A 298 30.63 -33.25 -51.53
C VAL A 298 30.82 -33.01 -50.03
N ILE A 299 29.90 -32.25 -49.43
CA ILE A 299 29.75 -32.07 -47.98
C ILE A 299 28.40 -32.69 -47.60
N LYS A 300 28.32 -33.23 -46.39
CA LYS A 300 27.08 -33.56 -45.69
C LYS A 300 27.19 -33.06 -44.26
N LEU A 301 26.07 -32.69 -43.65
CA LEU A 301 25.96 -32.28 -42.26
C LEU A 301 25.06 -33.28 -41.52
N THR A 302 25.48 -33.85 -40.38
CA THR A 302 24.62 -34.79 -39.63
C THR A 302 23.70 -34.11 -38.63
N ASN A 303 22.52 -34.70 -38.40
CA ASN A 303 21.51 -34.20 -37.47
C ASN A 303 21.79 -34.50 -35.98
N SER A 304 23.07 -34.62 -35.58
CA SER A 304 23.42 -34.87 -34.17
C SER A 304 24.85 -34.47 -33.75
N ILE A 305 25.89 -34.90 -34.46
CA ILE A 305 27.29 -34.60 -34.12
C ILE A 305 28.07 -34.47 -35.42
N ASP A 306 28.56 -33.28 -35.70
CA ASP A 306 29.37 -32.96 -36.89
C ASP A 306 30.15 -31.66 -36.61
N GLY A 307 30.62 -31.02 -37.67
CA GLY A 307 31.18 -29.68 -37.61
C GLY A 307 31.56 -29.20 -38.99
N VAL A 308 31.93 -27.93 -39.10
CA VAL A 308 32.36 -27.31 -40.35
C VAL A 308 33.70 -26.66 -40.11
N SER A 309 34.68 -26.92 -40.99
CA SER A 309 36.03 -26.34 -40.86
C SER A 309 36.49 -25.67 -42.15
N LEU A 310 37.17 -24.54 -41.97
CA LEU A 310 37.73 -23.70 -43.03
C LEU A 310 39.26 -23.79 -43.06
N GLU A 311 39.81 -23.91 -44.26
CA GLU A 311 41.27 -23.94 -44.52
C GLU A 311 41.59 -23.14 -45.78
N SER A 312 42.62 -22.30 -45.75
CA SER A 312 43.19 -21.68 -46.95
C SER A 312 44.68 -21.94 -47.02
N ASN A 313 45.19 -22.46 -48.14
CA ASN A 313 46.62 -22.81 -48.31
C ASN A 313 47.25 -23.72 -47.23
N GLY A 314 46.44 -24.43 -46.43
CA GLY A 314 46.91 -25.21 -45.27
C GLY A 314 47.02 -24.41 -43.96
N VAL A 315 46.63 -23.13 -43.97
CA VAL A 315 46.36 -22.31 -42.78
C VAL A 315 44.94 -22.59 -42.31
N HIS A 316 44.75 -22.74 -41.01
CA HIS A 316 43.42 -22.87 -40.42
C HIS A 316 42.75 -21.50 -40.27
N ILE A 317 41.44 -21.44 -40.54
CA ILE A 317 40.68 -20.18 -40.54
C ILE A 317 39.61 -20.15 -39.44
N ASP A 318 38.80 -21.21 -39.31
CA ASP A 318 37.68 -21.35 -38.35
C ASP A 318 37.18 -22.82 -38.28
N THR A 319 36.73 -23.33 -37.13
CA THR A 319 36.01 -24.61 -36.97
C THR A 319 34.86 -24.55 -35.96
N VAL A 320 33.62 -24.67 -36.45
CA VAL A 320 32.45 -24.89 -35.58
C VAL A 320 32.18 -26.39 -35.44
N ALA A 321 32.18 -26.94 -34.23
CA ALA A 321 31.96 -28.37 -33.97
C ALA A 321 30.72 -28.59 -33.08
N TYR A 322 29.58 -28.88 -33.71
CA TYR A 322 28.28 -28.95 -33.04
C TYR A 322 27.95 -30.38 -32.57
N ASP A 323 27.46 -30.49 -31.34
CA ASP A 323 27.10 -31.75 -30.68
C ASP A 323 25.84 -31.57 -29.84
N VAL A 324 24.73 -32.16 -30.28
CA VAL A 324 23.42 -32.02 -29.63
C VAL A 324 23.35 -32.67 -28.24
N THR A 325 24.35 -33.49 -27.87
CA THR A 325 24.51 -34.03 -26.51
C THR A 325 25.26 -33.08 -25.58
N LYS A 326 25.83 -31.98 -26.11
CA LYS A 326 26.52 -30.90 -25.38
C LYS A 326 25.81 -29.55 -25.48
N GLY A 327 24.49 -29.54 -25.69
CA GLY A 327 23.66 -28.33 -25.61
C GLY A 327 23.44 -27.58 -26.94
N TRP A 328 23.99 -28.03 -28.06
CA TRP A 328 23.68 -27.46 -29.38
C TRP A 328 22.23 -27.79 -29.79
N SER A 329 21.47 -26.79 -30.24
CA SER A 329 20.02 -26.91 -30.45
C SER A 329 19.64 -27.75 -31.68
N ASN A 330 18.92 -28.86 -31.48
CA ASN A 330 18.47 -29.75 -32.56
C ASN A 330 17.01 -29.54 -32.98
N LEU A 331 16.66 -28.29 -33.32
CA LEU A 331 15.32 -27.95 -33.76
C LEU A 331 15.16 -28.22 -35.26
N ASN A 332 14.27 -29.14 -35.60
CA ASN A 332 13.95 -29.51 -36.98
C ASN A 332 13.35 -28.30 -37.73
N GLY A 333 14.00 -27.89 -38.82
CA GLY A 333 13.65 -26.69 -39.58
C GLY A 333 14.28 -25.39 -39.11
N VAL A 334 15.34 -25.43 -38.31
CA VAL A 334 15.94 -24.23 -37.70
C VAL A 334 17.46 -24.26 -37.84
N ALA A 335 18.05 -23.21 -38.41
CA ALA A 335 19.49 -23.04 -38.44
C ALA A 335 20.06 -22.73 -37.04
N LEU A 336 21.30 -23.17 -36.80
CA LEU A 336 22.14 -22.61 -35.75
C LEU A 336 22.61 -21.23 -36.22
N SER A 337 22.27 -20.17 -35.50
CA SER A 337 22.72 -18.80 -35.78
C SER A 337 23.67 -18.34 -34.66
N LEU A 338 24.85 -17.84 -35.03
CA LEU A 338 25.82 -17.23 -34.11
C LEU A 338 25.27 -15.90 -33.59
N ALA A 339 25.40 -15.63 -32.29
CA ALA A 339 24.97 -14.35 -31.71
C ALA A 339 25.77 -13.17 -32.30
N GLN A 340 25.09 -12.06 -32.64
CA GLN A 340 25.73 -10.89 -33.29
C GLN A 340 26.90 -10.31 -32.47
N ASP A 341 26.81 -10.34 -31.14
CA ASP A 341 27.84 -9.90 -30.18
C ASP A 341 28.97 -10.92 -29.98
N GLN A 342 28.80 -12.15 -30.47
CA GLN A 342 29.77 -13.24 -30.42
C GLN A 342 30.37 -13.57 -31.80
N GLN A 343 30.30 -12.65 -32.78
CA GLN A 343 30.95 -12.75 -34.09
C GLN A 343 32.49 -12.62 -33.99
N ASP A 344 33.10 -13.62 -33.37
CA ASP A 344 34.53 -13.78 -33.13
C ASP A 344 34.91 -15.24 -33.42
N GLY A 345 35.77 -15.47 -34.42
CA GLY A 345 36.18 -16.79 -34.94
C GLY A 345 37.07 -17.63 -34.02
N VAL A 346 36.98 -17.40 -32.70
CA VAL A 346 37.54 -18.22 -31.61
C VAL A 346 36.51 -18.41 -30.47
N LYS A 347 35.41 -17.63 -30.45
CA LYS A 347 34.31 -17.78 -29.47
C LYS A 347 33.15 -18.62 -30.01
N ASN A 348 33.00 -18.69 -31.33
CA ASN A 348 32.01 -19.51 -32.02
C ASN A 348 32.24 -21.03 -31.87
N ASP A 349 33.33 -21.47 -31.25
CA ASP A 349 33.59 -22.86 -30.85
C ASP A 349 32.63 -23.38 -29.75
N SER A 350 32.01 -22.49 -28.95
CA SER A 350 31.21 -22.88 -27.77
C SER A 350 29.70 -22.84 -28.03
N ALA A 351 28.95 -23.81 -27.50
CA ALA A 351 27.50 -23.92 -27.69
C ALA A 351 26.73 -22.66 -27.23
N GLU A 352 27.25 -22.00 -26.19
CA GLU A 352 26.69 -20.79 -25.58
C GLU A 352 26.74 -19.55 -26.48
N ALA A 353 27.50 -19.58 -27.58
CA ALA A 353 27.53 -18.51 -28.58
C ALA A 353 26.41 -18.64 -29.64
N TRP A 354 25.70 -19.75 -29.69
CA TRP A 354 24.75 -20.10 -30.76
C TRP A 354 23.33 -20.28 -30.24
N CYS A 355 22.35 -19.90 -31.06
CA CYS A 355 20.93 -20.12 -30.81
C CYS A 355 20.23 -20.66 -32.06
N GLY A 356 18.97 -21.07 -31.91
CA GLY A 356 18.12 -21.39 -33.06
C GLY A 356 17.55 -20.13 -33.72
N ALA A 357 17.69 -20.01 -35.04
CA ALA A 357 17.12 -18.93 -35.84
C ALA A 357 15.61 -18.68 -35.55
N THR A 358 15.17 -17.42 -35.60
CA THR A 358 13.76 -17.04 -35.40
C THR A 358 13.07 -16.60 -36.68
N SER A 359 13.81 -15.91 -37.57
CA SER A 359 13.37 -15.40 -38.88
C SER A 359 12.96 -16.54 -39.82
N VAL A 360 11.73 -16.48 -40.35
CA VAL A 360 11.12 -17.55 -41.17
C VAL A 360 11.44 -17.36 -42.66
N MET A 361 12.02 -18.40 -43.26
CA MET A 361 12.38 -18.48 -44.68
C MET A 361 11.20 -18.93 -45.56
N ALA A 362 11.35 -18.83 -46.89
CA ALA A 362 10.29 -19.14 -47.86
C ALA A 362 9.83 -20.61 -47.85
N SER A 363 10.64 -21.54 -47.36
CA SER A 363 10.27 -22.94 -47.11
C SER A 363 9.38 -23.14 -45.88
N ALA A 364 9.29 -22.17 -44.97
CA ALA A 364 8.88 -22.26 -43.57
C ALA A 364 9.91 -22.86 -42.60
N ASP A 365 11.14 -23.13 -43.05
CA ASP A 365 12.31 -23.24 -42.16
C ASP A 365 12.64 -21.87 -41.52
N LYS A 366 13.56 -21.84 -40.56
CA LYS A 366 14.10 -20.61 -39.97
C LYS A 366 15.60 -20.45 -40.23
N GLY A 367 16.02 -19.23 -40.53
CA GLY A 367 17.39 -18.83 -40.85
C GLY A 367 17.43 -17.45 -41.49
N THR A 368 18.62 -16.84 -41.52
CA THR A 368 18.90 -15.50 -42.06
C THR A 368 19.86 -15.46 -43.28
N PRO A 369 19.86 -16.44 -44.21
CA PRO A 369 20.91 -16.59 -45.22
C PRO A 369 21.03 -15.37 -46.16
N GLY A 370 22.23 -14.77 -46.17
CA GLY A 370 22.59 -13.56 -46.90
C GLY A 370 22.39 -12.26 -46.10
N ALA A 371 22.04 -12.35 -44.81
CA ALA A 371 21.76 -11.22 -43.93
C ALA A 371 22.43 -11.41 -42.55
N ALA A 372 22.30 -10.42 -41.67
CA ALA A 372 22.77 -10.55 -40.29
C ALA A 372 21.77 -11.34 -39.44
N ASN A 373 22.29 -12.27 -38.64
CA ASN A 373 21.52 -13.13 -37.75
C ASN A 373 20.56 -12.37 -36.84
N ASP A 374 19.47 -13.03 -36.44
CA ASP A 374 18.67 -12.55 -35.31
C ASP A 374 19.55 -12.45 -34.05
N LYS A 375 19.21 -11.56 -33.11
CA LYS A 375 19.84 -11.59 -31.80
C LYS A 375 19.41 -12.86 -31.06
N CYS A 376 20.37 -13.63 -30.57
CA CYS A 376 20.08 -14.72 -29.64
C CYS A 376 19.42 -14.14 -28.39
N GLN A 377 18.14 -14.45 -28.21
CA GLN A 377 17.44 -14.11 -26.98
C GLN A 377 18.00 -15.00 -25.87
N LYS A 378 18.37 -14.40 -24.74
CA LYS A 378 18.89 -15.11 -23.58
C LYS A 378 17.75 -15.96 -23.00
N ASP A 379 18.06 -17.20 -22.64
CA ASP A 379 17.18 -18.16 -21.97
C ASP A 379 18.05 -18.75 -20.84
N THR A 380 17.69 -18.41 -19.60
CA THR A 380 18.57 -18.57 -18.45
C THR A 380 18.43 -19.92 -17.78
N ASP A 381 17.23 -20.48 -17.71
CA ASP A 381 16.96 -21.78 -17.08
C ASP A 381 16.71 -22.92 -18.10
N LYS A 382 16.52 -22.59 -19.38
CA LYS A 382 16.50 -23.49 -20.54
C LYS A 382 15.20 -24.27 -20.70
N ASP A 383 14.08 -23.64 -20.37
CA ASP A 383 12.74 -24.20 -20.58
C ASP A 383 12.20 -24.04 -22.02
N GLY A 384 12.75 -23.11 -22.79
CA GLY A 384 12.34 -22.77 -24.16
C GLY A 384 11.61 -21.43 -24.33
N VAL A 385 11.39 -20.66 -23.26
CA VAL A 385 10.93 -19.27 -23.28
C VAL A 385 12.11 -18.33 -22.98
N PRO A 386 12.37 -17.28 -23.78
CA PRO A 386 13.49 -16.37 -23.51
C PRO A 386 13.19 -15.35 -22.41
N ASP A 387 14.21 -14.95 -21.66
CA ASP A 387 14.24 -13.95 -20.56
C ASP A 387 13.37 -12.69 -20.78
N ASP A 388 13.20 -12.24 -22.04
CA ASP A 388 12.46 -11.02 -22.39
C ASP A 388 10.96 -11.22 -22.65
N LYS A 389 10.50 -12.47 -22.52
CA LYS A 389 9.12 -12.96 -22.70
C LYS A 389 8.70 -13.97 -21.62
N ASP A 390 9.65 -14.39 -20.80
CA ASP A 390 9.50 -15.35 -19.73
C ASP A 390 9.05 -14.63 -18.45
N ASN A 391 7.96 -15.10 -17.84
CA ASN A 391 7.48 -14.62 -16.55
C ASN A 391 8.19 -15.29 -15.34
N CYS A 392 9.06 -16.27 -15.56
CA CYS A 392 10.01 -16.78 -14.56
C CYS A 392 11.47 -16.94 -15.07
N PRO A 393 12.20 -15.86 -15.43
CA PRO A 393 13.55 -15.88 -16.06
C PRO A 393 14.73 -16.58 -15.34
N THR A 394 14.47 -17.42 -14.34
CA THR A 394 15.44 -18.24 -13.60
C THR A 394 14.86 -19.57 -13.08
N ILE A 395 13.55 -19.85 -13.28
CA ILE A 395 12.85 -21.03 -12.74
C ILE A 395 11.85 -21.59 -13.78
N ALA A 396 12.39 -22.48 -14.63
CA ALA A 396 11.73 -23.14 -15.76
C ALA A 396 10.23 -23.47 -15.56
N ASN A 397 9.37 -22.77 -16.29
CA ASN A 397 7.92 -22.82 -16.18
C ASN A 397 7.18 -22.76 -17.54
N SER A 398 7.66 -23.47 -18.57
CA SER A 398 7.35 -23.33 -20.02
C SER A 398 5.87 -23.38 -20.49
N ASN A 399 4.93 -23.42 -19.56
CA ASN A 399 3.50 -23.14 -19.71
C ASN A 399 3.15 -21.65 -19.56
N GLN A 400 4.03 -20.83 -18.95
CA GLN A 400 3.86 -19.40 -18.67
C GLN A 400 2.55 -19.10 -17.93
N PHE A 401 2.17 -19.93 -16.95
CA PHE A 401 1.05 -19.65 -16.08
C PHE A 401 1.37 -18.47 -15.14
N ASP A 402 0.49 -17.48 -15.21
CA ASP A 402 0.45 -16.26 -14.41
C ASP A 402 -1.05 -16.03 -14.13
N THR A 403 -1.45 -16.34 -12.89
CA THR A 403 -2.85 -16.46 -12.48
C THR A 403 -3.47 -15.10 -12.14
N ASP A 404 -2.71 -14.15 -11.61
CA ASP A 404 -3.19 -12.79 -11.25
C ASP A 404 -2.96 -11.74 -12.36
N LYS A 405 -2.03 -12.00 -13.28
CA LYS A 405 -1.58 -11.18 -14.41
C LYS A 405 -0.63 -10.05 -14.05
N ASN A 406 0.18 -10.23 -13.01
CA ASN A 406 1.21 -9.27 -12.61
C ASN A 406 2.48 -9.33 -13.50
N GLY A 407 2.66 -10.38 -14.31
CA GLY A 407 3.81 -10.56 -15.20
C GLY A 407 4.94 -11.42 -14.63
N ILE A 408 4.76 -11.97 -13.42
CA ILE A 408 5.58 -13.02 -12.80
C ILE A 408 4.76 -14.33 -12.86
N GLY A 409 5.41 -15.47 -13.06
CA GLY A 409 4.72 -16.76 -13.18
C GLY A 409 4.50 -17.47 -11.84
N ASP A 410 3.40 -18.25 -11.75
CA ASP A 410 2.93 -19.04 -10.60
C ASP A 410 3.97 -20.00 -9.96
N VAL A 411 5.14 -20.17 -10.59
CA VAL A 411 6.21 -21.13 -10.25
C VAL A 411 7.44 -20.45 -9.64
N CYS A 412 7.66 -19.17 -9.95
CA CYS A 412 8.71 -18.34 -9.34
C CYS A 412 8.17 -17.29 -8.38
N GLU A 413 6.87 -16.98 -8.47
CA GLU A 413 6.15 -16.36 -7.37
C GLU A 413 6.27 -17.25 -6.12
N GLY A 414 6.70 -16.65 -5.01
CA GLY A 414 6.80 -17.36 -3.73
C GLY A 414 5.42 -17.70 -3.16
N PRO A 415 5.34 -18.27 -1.94
CA PRO A 415 4.07 -18.25 -1.20
C PRO A 415 3.59 -16.79 -1.12
N VAL A 416 2.43 -16.50 -1.72
CA VAL A 416 1.95 -15.12 -1.94
C VAL A 416 2.00 -14.34 -0.63
N PRO A 417 2.68 -13.18 -0.58
CA PRO A 417 2.81 -12.38 0.64
C PRO A 417 1.43 -12.13 1.25
N THR A 418 1.19 -12.71 2.43
CA THR A 418 -0.15 -12.88 2.97
C THR A 418 -0.47 -11.70 3.87
N CYS A 419 -0.53 -10.52 3.27
CA CYS A 419 -0.63 -9.25 3.98
C CYS A 419 -1.71 -9.25 5.08
N GLY A 420 -1.36 -8.68 6.23
CA GLY A 420 -2.20 -8.65 7.41
C GLY A 420 -2.11 -9.92 8.27
N ASN A 421 -0.97 -10.60 8.28
CA ASN A 421 -0.73 -11.79 9.09
C ASN A 421 0.14 -11.56 10.36
N LYS A 422 0.73 -10.36 10.51
CA LYS A 422 1.71 -9.92 11.53
C LYS A 422 3.15 -10.40 11.34
N VAL A 423 3.50 -10.88 10.16
CA VAL A 423 4.87 -11.22 9.76
C VAL A 423 5.15 -10.58 8.42
N VAL A 424 6.17 -9.71 8.36
CA VAL A 424 6.60 -9.09 7.10
C VAL A 424 7.29 -10.17 6.25
N ASP A 425 6.55 -10.72 5.29
CA ASP A 425 7.00 -11.79 4.41
C ASP A 425 8.02 -11.30 3.37
N SER A 426 8.71 -12.24 2.71
CA SER A 426 9.76 -11.96 1.72
C SER A 426 9.21 -11.38 0.41
N GLY A 427 8.87 -10.10 0.43
CA GLY A 427 8.26 -9.33 -0.65
C GLY A 427 7.46 -8.12 -0.14
N GLU A 428 7.17 -8.10 1.17
CA GLU A 428 6.40 -7.05 1.83
C GLU A 428 7.28 -5.89 2.31
N GLY A 429 6.77 -4.67 2.19
CA GLY A 429 7.38 -3.45 2.76
C GLY A 429 6.94 -3.16 4.20
N CYS A 430 5.87 -3.83 4.66
CA CYS A 430 5.28 -3.77 6.00
C CYS A 430 4.29 -4.92 6.18
N ASP A 431 3.86 -5.19 7.41
CA ASP A 431 2.63 -5.91 7.76
C ASP A 431 2.23 -5.45 9.18
N ASP A 432 0.99 -5.00 9.39
CA ASP A 432 0.46 -4.59 10.71
C ASP A 432 -0.54 -5.59 11.33
N GLY A 433 -0.87 -6.64 10.57
CA GLY A 433 -1.80 -7.69 10.94
C GLY A 433 -3.25 -7.49 10.53
N ASN A 434 -3.53 -6.61 9.56
CA ASN A 434 -4.81 -6.60 8.88
C ASN A 434 -4.70 -6.18 7.39
N LYS A 435 -5.84 -6.13 6.68
CA LYS A 435 -5.93 -5.76 5.25
C LYS A 435 -6.77 -4.50 5.03
N GLN A 436 -6.78 -3.61 6.02
CA GLN A 436 -7.25 -2.25 5.81
C GLN A 436 -6.12 -1.45 5.11
N SER A 437 -6.43 -0.24 4.68
CA SER A 437 -5.45 0.73 4.16
C SER A 437 -5.68 2.05 4.89
N GLY A 438 -4.61 2.77 5.20
CA GLY A 438 -4.60 4.04 5.93
C GLY A 438 -4.18 3.96 7.40
N ASP A 439 -3.91 2.77 7.94
CA ASP A 439 -3.46 2.52 9.33
C ASP A 439 -1.97 2.21 9.49
N GLY A 440 -1.19 2.16 8.40
CA GLY A 440 0.27 2.08 8.42
C GLY A 440 0.85 1.08 7.43
N CYS A 441 0.09 0.06 7.08
CA CYS A 441 0.36 -0.84 5.98
C CYS A 441 -0.87 -0.94 5.07
N SER A 442 -0.65 -0.89 3.76
CA SER A 442 -1.73 -1.00 2.78
C SER A 442 -2.16 -2.46 2.60
N ALA A 443 -3.36 -2.70 2.09
CA ALA A 443 -3.86 -4.06 1.78
C ALA A 443 -2.99 -4.89 0.80
N TRP A 444 -1.98 -4.27 0.19
CA TRP A 444 -0.96 -4.83 -0.72
C TRP A 444 0.44 -4.93 -0.08
N CYS A 445 0.53 -4.73 1.24
CA CYS A 445 1.74 -4.73 2.07
C CYS A 445 2.87 -3.82 1.56
N GLN A 446 2.48 -2.66 1.03
CA GLN A 446 3.37 -1.54 0.77
C GLN A 446 3.27 -0.52 1.90
N LEU A 447 4.43 -0.05 2.38
CA LEU A 447 4.55 0.88 3.51
C LEU A 447 3.81 2.19 3.21
N GLU A 448 2.82 2.51 4.02
CA GLU A 448 2.05 3.74 3.88
C GLU A 448 2.83 4.90 4.49
N THR A 449 3.77 5.45 3.71
CA THR A 449 4.52 6.65 4.08
C THR A 449 3.55 7.78 4.39
N THR A 450 3.40 8.10 5.68
CA THR A 450 2.46 9.12 6.16
C THR A 450 2.78 10.47 5.50
N VAL A 451 1.98 10.87 4.53
CA VAL A 451 2.15 12.15 3.85
C VAL A 451 1.89 13.26 4.89
N VAL A 452 2.80 14.20 5.00
CA VAL A 452 2.60 15.38 5.86
C VAL A 452 1.60 16.33 5.20
N ALA A 453 0.82 17.08 5.99
CA ALA A 453 -0.11 18.06 5.44
C ALA A 453 0.62 19.08 4.53
N GLY A 454 0.05 19.38 3.37
CA GLY A 454 0.71 20.13 2.29
C GLY A 454 1.82 19.38 1.53
N GLY A 455 1.99 18.06 1.75
CA GLY A 455 2.89 17.21 0.95
C GLY A 455 2.34 16.83 -0.43
N LEU A 456 1.03 17.00 -0.64
CA LEU A 456 0.33 16.95 -1.91
C LEU A 456 -0.63 18.14 -1.98
N VAL A 457 -0.93 18.61 -3.20
CA VAL A 457 -1.84 19.74 -3.46
C VAL A 457 -2.73 19.41 -4.66
N ILE A 458 -4.02 19.67 -4.57
CA ILE A 458 -4.99 19.59 -5.67
C ILE A 458 -4.79 20.84 -6.55
N THR A 459 -4.32 20.64 -7.78
CA THR A 459 -3.95 21.74 -8.70
C THR A 459 -4.94 21.95 -9.84
N GLU A 460 -5.62 20.90 -10.30
CA GLU A 460 -6.58 21.01 -11.41
C GLU A 460 -7.72 20.00 -11.24
N ILE A 461 -8.95 20.42 -11.57
CA ILE A 461 -10.17 19.61 -11.42
C ILE A 461 -11.04 19.79 -12.67
N MET A 462 -11.35 18.69 -13.37
CA MET A 462 -12.41 18.64 -14.38
C MET A 462 -13.65 17.97 -13.78
N TYR A 463 -14.73 18.73 -13.72
CA TYR A 463 -15.95 18.43 -12.94
C TYR A 463 -17.25 18.61 -13.79
N ASN A 464 -17.09 18.96 -15.08
CA ASN A 464 -18.17 19.18 -16.06
C ASN A 464 -17.57 19.15 -17.50
N PRO A 465 -17.10 17.98 -18.01
CA PRO A 465 -16.53 17.85 -19.35
C PRO A 465 -17.58 18.09 -20.46
N ALA A 466 -17.16 18.52 -21.66
CA ALA A 466 -18.07 18.80 -22.77
C ALA A 466 -17.88 17.89 -24.01
N GLN A 467 -16.73 17.19 -24.16
CA GLN A 467 -16.51 16.29 -25.30
C GLN A 467 -16.94 14.83 -25.06
N VAL A 468 -17.35 14.50 -23.83
CA VAL A 468 -17.78 13.16 -23.39
C VAL A 468 -18.82 13.30 -22.26
N GLU A 469 -19.46 12.20 -21.85
CA GLU A 469 -20.40 12.20 -20.73
C GLU A 469 -19.72 12.60 -19.41
N ASP A 470 -20.48 13.30 -18.55
CA ASP A 470 -20.08 13.85 -17.25
C ASP A 470 -19.35 12.78 -16.40
N ASP A 471 -20.01 11.63 -16.20
CA ASP A 471 -19.58 10.51 -15.37
C ASP A 471 -18.46 9.63 -15.96
N VAL A 472 -17.77 10.09 -17.01
CA VAL A 472 -16.61 9.42 -17.62
C VAL A 472 -15.45 10.39 -17.93
N GLY A 473 -15.74 11.68 -18.14
CA GLY A 473 -14.73 12.70 -18.44
C GLY A 473 -14.16 13.45 -17.23
N GLU A 474 -14.66 13.21 -16.02
CA GLU A 474 -14.07 13.77 -14.79
C GLU A 474 -12.63 13.29 -14.54
N TRP A 475 -11.80 14.21 -14.04
CA TRP A 475 -10.44 13.93 -13.58
C TRP A 475 -9.94 14.96 -12.56
N ILE A 476 -8.95 14.56 -11.78
CA ILE A 476 -8.31 15.34 -10.72
C ILE A 476 -6.80 15.28 -10.92
N GLU A 477 -6.11 16.41 -10.75
CA GLU A 477 -4.65 16.47 -10.70
C GLU A 477 -4.16 16.75 -9.28
N LEU A 478 -3.18 15.95 -8.84
CA LEU A 478 -2.40 16.19 -7.63
C LEU A 478 -0.95 16.55 -7.96
N TYR A 479 -0.43 17.61 -7.36
CA TYR A 479 0.94 18.09 -7.46
C TYR A 479 1.73 17.78 -6.19
N ASN A 480 3.01 17.42 -6.34
CA ASN A 480 3.95 17.27 -5.23
C ASN A 480 4.80 18.56 -5.08
N PRO A 481 4.46 19.49 -4.15
CA PRO A 481 5.25 20.69 -3.90
C PRO A 481 6.55 20.41 -3.14
N GLY A 482 6.80 19.18 -2.69
CA GLY A 482 7.94 18.78 -1.88
C GLY A 482 9.28 18.73 -2.61
N ALA A 483 10.27 18.17 -1.90
CA ALA A 483 11.63 17.90 -2.38
C ALA A 483 11.97 16.40 -2.35
N ALA A 484 11.01 15.55 -1.99
CA ALA A 484 11.09 14.09 -1.98
C ALA A 484 9.87 13.54 -2.75
N ALA A 485 10.01 12.36 -3.36
CA ALA A 485 8.91 11.69 -4.02
C ALA A 485 7.84 11.25 -3.01
N VAL A 486 6.57 11.24 -3.42
CA VAL A 486 5.42 10.87 -2.59
C VAL A 486 4.68 9.71 -3.22
N THR A 487 4.47 8.63 -2.48
CA THR A 487 3.63 7.49 -2.90
C THR A 487 2.16 7.78 -2.58
N LEU A 488 1.26 7.53 -3.53
CA LEU A 488 -0.18 7.75 -3.35
C LEU A 488 -0.93 6.55 -2.73
N ASN A 489 -0.32 5.37 -2.63
CA ASN A 489 -0.95 4.18 -2.06
C ASN A 489 -1.35 4.44 -0.60
N GLY A 490 -2.62 4.20 -0.25
CA GLY A 490 -3.21 4.53 1.05
C GLY A 490 -3.73 5.97 1.17
N VAL A 491 -3.58 6.83 0.14
CA VAL A 491 -4.22 8.16 0.10
C VAL A 491 -5.70 8.00 -0.21
N ILE A 492 -6.55 8.65 0.59
CA ILE A 492 -8.00 8.62 0.43
C ILE A 492 -8.45 9.89 -0.29
N LEU A 493 -9.05 9.74 -1.47
CA LEU A 493 -9.84 10.78 -2.12
C LEU A 493 -11.23 10.83 -1.48
N GLN A 494 -11.74 12.00 -1.14
CA GLN A 494 -13.05 12.17 -0.51
C GLN A 494 -13.85 13.29 -1.17
N THR A 495 -15.11 13.03 -1.54
CA THR A 495 -16.08 14.08 -1.89
C THR A 495 -17.26 14.15 -0.92
N GLY A 496 -17.67 15.38 -0.59
CA GLY A 496 -18.79 15.67 0.32
C GLY A 496 -18.46 15.62 1.82
N THR A 497 -19.45 16.00 2.65
CA THR A 497 -19.25 16.29 4.08
C THR A 497 -20.18 15.50 5.02
N LEU A 498 -21.46 15.31 4.69
CA LEU A 498 -22.45 14.65 5.57
C LEU A 498 -22.58 13.13 5.34
N SER A 499 -22.14 12.65 4.18
CA SER A 499 -22.02 11.22 3.84
C SER A 499 -20.94 11.10 2.77
N PRO A 500 -19.66 11.24 3.13
CA PRO A 500 -18.58 11.35 2.17
C PRO A 500 -18.46 10.12 1.27
N ILE A 501 -18.36 10.32 -0.04
CA ILE A 501 -17.92 9.30 -0.97
C ILE A 501 -16.41 9.25 -0.89
N GLN A 502 -15.85 8.10 -0.52
CA GLN A 502 -14.41 7.89 -0.39
C GLN A 502 -13.93 6.87 -1.43
N HIS A 503 -12.78 7.16 -2.04
CA HIS A 503 -12.04 6.22 -2.89
C HIS A 503 -10.58 6.16 -2.43
N ILE A 504 -10.11 4.99 -2.00
CA ILE A 504 -8.71 4.80 -1.59
C ILE A 504 -7.86 4.54 -2.84
N ILE A 505 -6.69 5.16 -2.92
CA ILE A 505 -5.71 4.88 -3.96
C ILE A 505 -4.95 3.60 -3.56
N GLU A 506 -5.16 2.52 -4.32
CA GLU A 506 -4.64 1.18 -4.01
C GLU A 506 -4.16 0.45 -5.26
N GLY A 507 -3.19 -0.45 -5.10
CA GLY A 507 -2.75 -1.37 -6.14
C GLY A 507 -1.41 -2.03 -5.81
N PRO A 508 -1.05 -3.11 -6.52
CA PRO A 508 0.21 -3.83 -6.33
C PRO A 508 1.45 -3.06 -6.81
N ALA A 509 1.27 -1.94 -7.53
CA ALA A 509 2.35 -1.03 -7.90
C ALA A 509 2.27 0.27 -7.09
N ALA A 510 3.41 0.75 -6.60
CA ALA A 510 3.50 2.04 -5.94
C ALA A 510 3.31 3.18 -6.94
N ILE A 511 2.29 4.02 -6.74
CA ILE A 511 2.00 5.18 -7.59
C ILE A 511 2.80 6.37 -7.04
N VAL A 512 3.98 6.59 -7.61
CA VAL A 512 4.94 7.60 -7.15
C VAL A 512 4.76 8.93 -7.89
N VAL A 513 4.68 10.02 -7.14
CA VAL A 513 4.71 11.41 -7.63
C VAL A 513 6.07 12.01 -7.28
N GLU A 514 6.93 12.18 -8.29
CA GLU A 514 8.27 12.76 -8.13
C GLU A 514 8.24 14.20 -7.57
N PRO A 515 9.33 14.71 -6.98
CA PRO A 515 9.40 16.11 -6.54
C PRO A 515 9.07 17.07 -7.69
N LYS A 516 8.12 17.98 -7.48
CA LYS A 516 7.56 18.89 -8.52
C LYS A 516 6.83 18.19 -9.67
N GLY A 517 6.55 16.89 -9.53
CA GLY A 517 5.73 16.12 -10.46
C GLY A 517 4.23 16.30 -10.21
N PHE A 518 3.45 15.85 -11.19
CA PHE A 518 2.00 15.86 -11.21
C PHE A 518 1.48 14.43 -11.39
N ALA A 519 0.32 14.13 -10.81
CA ALA A 519 -0.37 12.86 -10.93
C ALA A 519 -1.81 13.08 -11.39
N LEU A 520 -2.12 12.55 -12.58
CA LEU A 520 -3.43 12.60 -13.19
C LEU A 520 -4.27 11.38 -12.74
N LEU A 521 -5.40 11.64 -12.11
CA LEU A 521 -6.35 10.64 -11.62
C LEU A 521 -7.65 10.80 -12.42
N ALA A 522 -8.23 9.73 -12.99
CA ALA A 522 -9.43 9.82 -13.82
C ALA A 522 -10.40 8.65 -13.63
N LEU A 523 -11.64 8.75 -14.13
CA LEU A 523 -12.61 7.64 -14.15
C LEU A 523 -12.31 6.57 -15.22
N SER A 524 -11.43 6.85 -16.19
CA SER A 524 -11.03 5.86 -17.21
C SER A 524 -9.64 6.12 -17.79
N ALA A 525 -8.90 5.03 -18.08
CA ALA A 525 -7.63 5.06 -18.79
C ALA A 525 -7.77 5.00 -20.33
N ASP A 526 -8.98 4.78 -20.88
CA ASP A 526 -9.18 4.70 -22.33
C ASP A 526 -9.38 6.10 -22.96
N PRO A 527 -8.43 6.59 -23.79
CA PRO A 527 -8.52 7.89 -24.44
C PRO A 527 -9.68 8.00 -25.44
N ALA A 528 -10.32 6.90 -25.84
CA ALA A 528 -11.53 6.95 -26.65
C ALA A 528 -12.74 7.50 -25.87
N ILE A 529 -12.78 7.34 -24.53
CA ILE A 529 -13.94 7.69 -23.69
C ILE A 529 -13.66 8.73 -22.60
N ASN A 530 -12.44 8.92 -22.13
CA ASN A 530 -12.10 9.90 -21.07
C ASN A 530 -11.88 11.34 -21.57
N GLY A 531 -12.41 11.70 -22.75
CA GLY A 531 -12.12 12.99 -23.41
C GLY A 531 -10.80 13.05 -24.20
N GLY A 532 -9.94 12.02 -24.09
CA GLY A 532 -8.64 11.96 -24.78
C GLY A 532 -7.49 12.47 -23.92
N LEU A 533 -7.52 12.17 -22.62
CA LEU A 533 -6.47 12.52 -21.68
C LEU A 533 -5.12 11.84 -22.02
N PRO A 534 -3.99 12.41 -21.54
CA PRO A 534 -2.77 11.65 -21.31
C PRO A 534 -3.05 10.41 -20.44
N LYS A 535 -2.18 9.39 -20.51
CA LYS A 535 -2.33 8.17 -19.70
C LYS A 535 -2.41 8.55 -18.21
N PRO A 536 -3.52 8.28 -17.50
CA PRO A 536 -3.62 8.59 -16.08
C PRO A 536 -2.60 7.78 -15.25
N ASN A 537 -2.13 8.38 -14.15
CA ASN A 537 -1.33 7.70 -13.13
C ASN A 537 -2.16 6.67 -12.36
N TYR A 538 -3.48 6.93 -12.20
CA TYR A 538 -4.43 6.05 -11.54
C TYR A 538 -5.83 6.18 -12.15
N VAL A 539 -6.63 5.12 -12.00
CA VAL A 539 -8.06 5.13 -12.36
C VAL A 539 -8.88 4.88 -11.10
N TYR A 540 -9.70 5.86 -10.70
CA TYR A 540 -10.61 5.70 -9.56
C TYR A 540 -11.97 5.14 -10.00
N GLY A 541 -12.64 4.42 -9.11
CA GLY A 541 -13.79 3.58 -9.45
C GLY A 541 -15.14 4.26 -9.22
N LYS A 542 -15.28 4.98 -8.10
CA LYS A 542 -16.46 5.80 -7.77
C LYS A 542 -16.08 6.99 -6.90
N LEU A 543 -15.65 8.05 -7.55
CA LEU A 543 -15.74 9.41 -7.03
C LEU A 543 -16.60 10.15 -8.05
N ILE A 544 -17.61 10.89 -7.59
CA ILE A 544 -18.47 11.71 -8.45
C ILE A 544 -18.24 13.14 -8.02
N LEU A 545 -17.86 14.00 -8.96
CA LEU A 545 -17.81 15.44 -8.77
C LEU A 545 -19.20 16.04 -9.06
N SER A 546 -19.38 17.31 -8.72
CA SER A 546 -20.63 18.01 -8.95
C SER A 546 -20.39 19.11 -9.96
N SER A 547 -21.21 19.15 -11.00
CA SER A 547 -21.18 20.20 -12.03
C SER A 547 -21.54 21.61 -11.51
N THR A 548 -21.98 21.74 -10.24
CA THR A 548 -22.36 23.01 -9.60
C THR A 548 -21.62 23.33 -8.30
N ALA A 549 -21.40 22.36 -7.40
CA ALA A 549 -20.66 22.55 -6.14
C ALA A 549 -20.26 21.23 -5.47
N ALA A 550 -18.98 21.08 -5.10
CA ALA A 550 -18.51 19.97 -4.25
C ALA A 550 -17.36 20.39 -3.34
N THR A 551 -17.21 19.66 -2.23
CA THR A 551 -15.95 19.59 -1.49
C THR A 551 -15.20 18.36 -1.96
N LEU A 552 -13.95 18.54 -2.39
CA LEU A 552 -12.96 17.50 -2.66
C LEU A 552 -11.84 17.64 -1.62
N SER A 553 -11.45 16.55 -0.95
CA SER A 553 -10.31 16.53 -0.03
C SER A 553 -9.49 15.25 -0.15
N ILE A 554 -8.21 15.35 0.21
CA ILE A 554 -7.26 14.24 0.18
C ILE A 554 -6.69 13.97 1.58
N TRP A 555 -6.60 12.70 1.96
CA TRP A 555 -6.23 12.30 3.33
C TRP A 555 -5.16 11.20 3.34
N SER A 556 -4.30 11.19 4.37
CA SER A 556 -3.36 10.08 4.66
C SER A 556 -3.16 9.96 6.17
N GLY A 557 -3.10 8.74 6.72
CA GLY A 557 -2.87 8.49 8.15
C GLY A 557 -3.84 9.25 9.09
N GLY A 558 -5.11 9.36 8.70
CA GLY A 558 -6.14 10.09 9.45
C GLY A 558 -6.04 11.63 9.42
N LYS A 559 -5.22 12.22 8.54
CA LYS A 559 -5.03 13.68 8.42
C LYS A 559 -5.46 14.18 7.04
N GLU A 560 -6.17 15.31 7.02
CA GLU A 560 -6.47 16.09 5.81
C GLU A 560 -5.13 16.69 5.30
N LEU A 561 -4.78 16.43 4.04
CA LEU A 561 -3.54 16.89 3.41
C LEU A 561 -3.75 18.19 2.64
N ASP A 562 -4.90 18.28 1.96
CA ASP A 562 -5.39 19.40 1.16
C ASP A 562 -6.90 19.26 0.88
N LYS A 563 -7.57 20.36 0.53
CA LYS A 563 -9.02 20.45 0.35
C LYS A 563 -9.47 21.66 -0.48
N VAL A 564 -10.30 21.38 -1.48
CA VAL A 564 -10.92 22.38 -2.36
C VAL A 564 -12.44 22.30 -2.20
N ALA A 565 -13.09 23.42 -1.87
CA ALA A 565 -14.53 23.52 -1.72
C ALA A 565 -15.12 24.49 -2.76
N TYR A 566 -15.34 23.97 -3.98
CA TYR A 566 -15.82 24.76 -5.10
C TYR A 566 -17.36 24.83 -5.15
N GLY A 567 -17.87 25.90 -5.75
CA GLY A 567 -19.31 26.19 -5.85
C GLY A 567 -19.58 27.43 -6.72
N PRO A 568 -20.80 28.01 -6.70
CA PRO A 568 -21.18 29.09 -7.62
C PRO A 568 -20.31 30.35 -7.60
N SER A 569 -19.55 30.60 -6.53
CA SER A 569 -18.58 31.71 -6.42
C SER A 569 -17.19 31.41 -7.01
N TRP A 570 -17.05 30.29 -7.73
CA TRP A 570 -15.83 29.85 -8.40
C TRP A 570 -15.97 29.99 -9.93
N PRO A 571 -14.85 30.08 -10.68
CA PRO A 571 -14.88 30.24 -12.15
C PRO A 571 -15.26 28.94 -12.87
N LEU A 572 -16.51 28.52 -12.74
CA LEU A 572 -17.08 27.29 -13.30
C LEU A 572 -17.49 27.48 -14.78
N PHE A 573 -17.00 26.63 -15.68
CA PHE A 573 -17.38 26.59 -17.10
C PHE A 573 -17.46 25.14 -17.62
N THR A 574 -18.56 24.76 -18.27
CA THR A 574 -18.66 23.48 -18.99
C THR A 574 -17.57 23.32 -20.04
N GLY A 575 -16.91 22.16 -20.06
CA GLY A 575 -15.79 21.85 -20.96
C GLY A 575 -14.46 22.48 -20.56
N LYS A 576 -14.33 23.03 -19.34
CA LYS A 576 -13.07 23.60 -18.83
C LYS A 576 -12.84 23.17 -17.39
N SER A 577 -11.59 22.83 -17.07
CA SER A 577 -11.16 22.61 -15.71
C SER A 577 -11.23 23.90 -14.87
N LEU A 578 -11.37 23.71 -13.55
CA LEU A 578 -10.83 24.63 -12.57
C LEU A 578 -9.32 24.37 -12.48
N ALA A 579 -8.48 25.37 -12.75
CA ALA A 579 -7.03 25.31 -12.62
C ALA A 579 -6.52 26.37 -11.62
N VAL A 580 -5.68 25.98 -10.65
CA VAL A 580 -5.06 26.93 -9.70
C VAL A 580 -3.87 27.65 -10.33
N ASP A 581 -3.69 28.94 -10.04
CA ASP A 581 -2.47 29.65 -10.43
C ASP A 581 -1.24 29.00 -9.75
N PRO A 582 -0.15 28.68 -10.49
CA PRO A 582 1.05 28.08 -9.91
C PRO A 582 1.70 28.88 -8.75
N THR A 583 1.43 30.18 -8.64
CA THR A 583 1.90 31.02 -7.53
C THR A 583 1.09 30.85 -6.24
N LEU A 584 -0.07 30.18 -6.31
CA LEU A 584 -1.01 29.90 -5.22
C LEU A 584 -1.28 28.40 -5.02
N ALA A 585 -0.51 27.53 -5.68
CA ALA A 585 -0.55 26.07 -5.57
C ALA A 585 0.06 25.55 -4.24
N THR A 586 -0.58 25.85 -3.11
CA THR A 586 -0.27 25.27 -1.79
C THR A 586 -1.58 24.96 -1.03
N ALA A 587 -1.58 23.90 -0.23
CA ALA A 587 -2.73 23.35 0.53
C ALA A 587 -3.21 24.22 1.73
N ALA A 588 -3.30 25.51 1.48
CA ALA A 588 -3.75 26.59 2.37
C ALA A 588 -4.06 27.88 1.58
N THR A 589 -3.76 27.91 0.27
CA THR A 589 -3.97 29.04 -0.65
C THR A 589 -4.81 28.66 -1.86
N ASN A 590 -5.04 27.36 -2.10
CA ASN A 590 -5.96 26.82 -3.10
C ASN A 590 -7.36 26.53 -2.52
N ASP A 591 -7.58 26.66 -1.21
CA ASP A 591 -8.88 26.44 -0.54
C ASP A 591 -10.01 27.37 -1.05
N GLY A 592 -9.65 28.51 -1.67
CA GLY A 592 -10.59 29.59 -2.01
C GLY A 592 -10.49 30.08 -3.46
N PRO A 593 -11.59 30.62 -4.03
CA PRO A 593 -11.74 30.86 -5.47
C PRO A 593 -10.76 31.88 -6.05
N GLN A 594 -10.17 32.76 -5.24
CA GLN A 594 -9.28 33.82 -5.72
C GLN A 594 -7.97 33.31 -6.33
N GLY A 595 -7.60 32.05 -6.06
CA GLY A 595 -6.43 31.40 -6.64
C GLY A 595 -6.68 30.61 -7.93
N TRP A 596 -7.93 30.51 -8.40
CA TRP A 596 -8.31 29.62 -9.50
C TRP A 596 -8.81 30.39 -10.72
N CYS A 597 -8.65 29.79 -11.90
CA CYS A 597 -9.21 30.29 -13.15
C CYS A 597 -9.62 29.14 -14.10
N LYS A 598 -10.32 29.50 -15.18
CA LYS A 598 -10.73 28.59 -16.26
C LYS A 598 -9.51 27.97 -16.96
N GLY A 599 -9.52 26.66 -17.18
CA GLY A 599 -8.52 25.97 -18.00
C GLY A 599 -8.31 26.66 -19.35
N GLN A 600 -7.05 26.88 -19.74
CA GLN A 600 -6.69 27.74 -20.88
C GLN A 600 -6.15 26.98 -22.10
N ALA A 601 -5.48 25.85 -21.90
CA ALA A 601 -4.98 25.00 -22.99
C ALA A 601 -6.04 23.98 -23.41
N THR A 602 -6.19 23.69 -24.70
CA THR A 602 -7.04 22.58 -25.17
C THR A 602 -6.32 21.25 -25.07
N TYR A 603 -6.95 20.22 -24.52
CA TYR A 603 -6.45 18.84 -24.52
C TYR A 603 -7.39 17.87 -25.25
N GLY A 604 -6.87 16.70 -25.60
CA GLY A 604 -7.65 15.57 -26.10
C GLY A 604 -8.55 15.92 -27.30
N LYS A 605 -9.86 15.79 -27.09
CA LYS A 605 -10.91 16.08 -28.09
C LYS A 605 -11.29 17.56 -28.22
N GLY A 606 -10.90 18.43 -27.27
CA GLY A 606 -11.24 19.86 -27.31
C GLY A 606 -11.76 20.49 -26.01
N ASP A 607 -11.83 19.73 -24.91
CA ASP A 607 -12.02 20.32 -23.57
C ASP A 607 -10.73 21.07 -23.15
N TYR A 608 -10.85 21.98 -22.17
CA TYR A 608 -9.74 22.84 -21.74
C TYR A 608 -9.21 22.43 -20.36
N GLY A 609 -7.88 22.42 -20.23
CA GLY A 609 -7.12 22.10 -19.03
C GLY A 609 -5.67 21.70 -19.35
N SER A 610 -4.88 21.42 -18.32
CA SER A 610 -3.45 21.07 -18.37
C SER A 610 -3.10 19.66 -17.83
N PRO A 611 -3.94 18.62 -18.02
CA PRO A 611 -3.88 17.36 -17.28
C PRO A 611 -2.49 16.68 -17.28
N GLY A 612 -1.87 16.58 -16.10
CA GLY A 612 -0.54 15.99 -15.89
C GLY A 612 0.61 16.97 -16.14
N ALA A 613 0.37 18.28 -16.08
CA ALA A 613 1.33 19.33 -16.40
C ALA A 613 1.04 20.63 -15.64
N THR A 614 2.02 21.52 -15.55
CA THR A 614 1.86 22.77 -14.81
C THR A 614 0.83 23.70 -15.45
N ASN A 615 -0.19 24.07 -14.67
CA ASN A 615 -1.18 25.09 -15.01
C ASN A 615 -0.56 26.38 -15.58
N PRO A 616 -1.17 27.03 -16.57
CA PRO A 616 -0.88 28.42 -16.91
C PRO A 616 -1.19 29.37 -15.73
N SER A 617 -0.40 30.42 -15.54
CA SER A 617 -0.75 31.49 -14.60
C SER A 617 -1.99 32.26 -15.07
N CYS A 618 -2.84 32.65 -14.13
CA CYS A 618 -4.08 33.40 -14.33
C CYS A 618 -3.79 34.90 -14.62
N SER A 619 -3.05 35.18 -15.69
CA SER A 619 -2.52 36.51 -15.99
C SER A 619 -3.59 37.48 -16.51
N ALA A 620 -3.90 38.52 -15.72
CA ALA A 620 -4.90 39.52 -16.08
C ALA A 620 -4.39 40.57 -17.10
N ALA A 621 -4.75 40.42 -18.37
CA ALA A 621 -4.71 41.50 -19.37
C ALA A 621 -5.66 41.23 -20.57
N SER A 622 -6.59 42.16 -20.81
CA SER A 622 -7.47 42.25 -22.00
C SER A 622 -8.37 41.06 -22.32
N GLU A 623 -9.17 40.63 -21.35
CA GLU A 623 -10.54 40.17 -21.63
C GLU A 623 -11.49 41.33 -21.25
N ASP A 624 -12.37 41.67 -22.20
CA ASP A 624 -13.36 42.76 -22.26
C ASP A 624 -14.36 42.28 -23.35
N GLU A 625 -15.21 41.33 -22.96
CA GLU A 625 -15.98 40.49 -23.88
C GLU A 625 -17.09 41.26 -24.61
N ASP A 626 -17.75 42.22 -23.97
CA ASP A 626 -18.80 43.03 -24.61
C ASP A 626 -18.33 44.36 -25.23
N LYS A 627 -17.12 44.84 -24.87
CA LYS A 627 -16.47 46.08 -25.34
C LYS A 627 -17.08 47.38 -24.81
N ASP A 628 -17.57 47.38 -23.57
CA ASP A 628 -18.05 48.59 -22.89
C ASP A 628 -16.92 49.49 -22.32
N GLY A 629 -15.76 48.90 -22.03
CA GLY A 629 -14.56 49.57 -21.48
C GLY A 629 -14.21 49.24 -20.03
N VAL A 630 -15.02 48.43 -19.35
CA VAL A 630 -14.66 47.64 -18.16
C VAL A 630 -13.96 46.35 -18.63
N ALA A 631 -13.31 45.61 -17.74
CA ALA A 631 -12.66 44.35 -18.07
C ALA A 631 -13.30 43.23 -17.25
N ASP A 632 -13.49 42.04 -17.84
CA ASP A 632 -14.25 40.88 -17.31
C ASP A 632 -14.13 40.64 -15.79
N LYS A 633 -12.93 40.82 -15.20
CA LYS A 633 -12.67 40.60 -13.77
C LYS A 633 -13.30 41.66 -12.84
N ALA A 634 -13.72 42.79 -13.38
CA ALA A 634 -14.32 43.91 -12.67
C ALA A 634 -15.65 44.33 -13.31
N ASP A 635 -16.22 43.47 -14.16
CA ASP A 635 -17.47 43.67 -14.89
C ASP A 635 -18.59 42.81 -14.28
N ASN A 636 -19.67 43.44 -13.84
CA ASN A 636 -20.86 42.77 -13.33
C ASN A 636 -21.92 42.41 -14.41
N CYS A 637 -21.67 42.69 -15.70
CA CYS A 637 -22.48 42.22 -16.82
C CYS A 637 -21.68 41.76 -18.05
N LEU A 638 -20.77 40.79 -17.88
CA LEU A 638 -19.89 40.12 -18.88
C LEU A 638 -20.35 39.98 -20.36
N GLU A 639 -21.65 39.98 -20.68
CA GLU A 639 -22.17 39.90 -22.06
C GLU A 639 -23.00 41.13 -22.49
N LYS A 640 -23.11 42.20 -21.67
CA LYS A 640 -24.18 43.21 -21.78
C LYS A 640 -23.83 44.61 -21.20
N ALA A 641 -22.95 45.29 -21.92
CA ALA A 641 -22.42 46.64 -21.73
C ALA A 641 -23.16 47.56 -20.76
N ASN A 642 -22.56 47.77 -19.59
CA ASN A 642 -22.97 48.72 -18.55
C ASN A 642 -21.76 49.50 -17.97
N PRO A 643 -21.22 50.52 -18.67
CA PRO A 643 -19.99 51.22 -18.25
C PRO A 643 -20.09 52.03 -16.93
N ASP A 644 -21.26 52.04 -16.31
CA ASP A 644 -21.51 52.62 -14.99
C ASP A 644 -21.47 51.58 -13.85
N GLN A 645 -21.46 50.29 -14.17
CA GLN A 645 -21.36 49.14 -13.26
C GLN A 645 -22.38 49.21 -12.11
N LEU A 646 -23.57 49.77 -12.40
CA LEU A 646 -24.64 49.90 -11.43
C LEU A 646 -25.18 48.53 -11.01
N ASP A 647 -25.13 48.29 -9.71
CA ASP A 647 -25.66 47.15 -8.97
C ASP A 647 -26.41 47.77 -7.76
N ASN A 648 -27.70 47.46 -7.64
CA ASN A 648 -28.63 48.09 -6.68
C ASN A 648 -28.67 47.40 -5.31
N ASP A 649 -28.57 46.07 -5.30
CA ASP A 649 -28.79 45.23 -4.11
C ASP A 649 -27.50 44.56 -3.58
N ALA A 650 -26.40 44.70 -4.33
CA ALA A 650 -25.04 44.25 -4.06
C ALA A 650 -24.81 42.73 -4.16
N ASP A 651 -25.50 42.05 -5.08
CA ASP A 651 -25.26 40.63 -5.37
C ASP A 651 -24.08 40.34 -6.33
N SER A 652 -23.57 41.37 -7.02
CA SER A 652 -22.51 41.32 -8.07
C SER A 652 -22.96 41.01 -9.49
N VAL A 653 -24.27 41.02 -9.79
CA VAL A 653 -24.85 41.13 -11.13
C VAL A 653 -25.25 42.59 -11.35
N GLY A 654 -24.95 43.16 -12.52
CA GLY A 654 -25.30 44.54 -12.81
C GLY A 654 -26.78 44.71 -13.19
N ASN A 655 -27.39 45.82 -12.78
CA ASN A 655 -28.76 46.25 -13.10
C ASN A 655 -29.12 46.21 -14.61
N ALA A 656 -28.12 46.15 -15.48
CA ALA A 656 -28.31 46.01 -16.92
C ALA A 656 -28.64 44.58 -17.35
N CYS A 657 -28.04 43.57 -16.72
CA CYS A 657 -28.21 42.14 -17.02
C CYS A 657 -29.14 41.42 -16.03
N ASP A 658 -29.36 42.01 -14.85
CA ASP A 658 -30.18 41.47 -13.77
C ASP A 658 -31.71 41.47 -14.04
N ASN A 659 -32.37 40.34 -13.74
CA ASN A 659 -33.82 40.12 -13.81
C ASN A 659 -34.58 40.35 -12.47
N CYS A 660 -33.88 40.70 -11.39
CA CYS A 660 -34.43 41.11 -10.10
C CYS A 660 -33.67 42.30 -9.45
N ALA A 661 -33.30 43.33 -10.23
CA ALA A 661 -32.46 44.51 -9.87
C ALA A 661 -32.85 45.44 -8.69
N ASP A 662 -33.48 44.91 -7.64
CA ASP A 662 -33.63 45.45 -6.28
C ASP A 662 -33.68 44.31 -5.21
N VAL A 663 -33.41 43.05 -5.57
CA VAL A 663 -33.52 41.80 -4.77
C VAL A 663 -32.49 40.72 -5.20
N THR A 664 -31.36 40.67 -4.49
CA THR A 664 -30.18 39.81 -4.75
C THR A 664 -30.48 38.39 -5.25
N ASN A 665 -30.02 38.00 -6.44
CA ASN A 665 -30.33 36.69 -7.05
C ASN A 665 -29.30 36.14 -8.06
N THR A 666 -28.00 36.13 -7.74
CA THR A 666 -26.83 35.76 -8.57
C THR A 666 -26.94 34.63 -9.60
N THR A 667 -27.87 33.68 -9.46
CA THR A 667 -28.14 32.62 -10.45
C THR A 667 -29.02 33.06 -11.61
N GLN A 668 -29.65 34.24 -11.54
CA GLN A 668 -30.50 34.84 -12.57
C GLN A 668 -31.63 33.91 -13.06
N THR A 669 -32.15 33.08 -12.15
CA THR A 669 -33.19 32.09 -12.44
C THR A 669 -34.51 32.77 -12.82
N ASP A 670 -35.03 32.45 -14.00
CA ASP A 670 -36.36 32.80 -14.51
C ASP A 670 -37.01 31.50 -15.01
N THR A 671 -37.86 30.90 -14.16
CA THR A 671 -38.41 29.56 -14.38
C THR A 671 -39.55 29.51 -15.41
N ASP A 672 -40.29 30.61 -15.62
CA ASP A 672 -41.44 30.64 -16.55
C ASP A 672 -41.18 31.43 -17.86
N GLY A 673 -40.14 32.26 -17.90
CA GLY A 673 -39.65 32.98 -19.07
C GLY A 673 -40.31 34.35 -19.29
N ASP A 674 -40.92 34.94 -18.25
CA ASP A 674 -41.55 36.26 -18.24
C ASP A 674 -40.54 37.42 -18.38
N GLY A 675 -39.29 37.23 -17.93
CA GLY A 675 -38.24 38.26 -17.87
C GLY A 675 -38.04 38.86 -16.48
N LYS A 676 -38.57 38.23 -15.44
CA LYS A 676 -38.44 38.60 -14.03
C LYS A 676 -38.04 37.36 -13.23
N GLY A 677 -37.03 37.47 -12.37
CA GLY A 677 -36.48 36.28 -11.69
C GLY A 677 -37.35 35.73 -10.55
N ASP A 678 -37.20 34.42 -10.30
CA ASP A 678 -37.86 33.67 -9.22
C ASP A 678 -37.67 34.33 -7.84
N ALA A 679 -36.51 34.95 -7.60
CA ALA A 679 -36.14 35.53 -6.30
C ALA A 679 -36.94 36.80 -5.92
N CYS A 680 -37.51 37.49 -6.91
CA CYS A 680 -38.37 38.66 -6.69
C CYS A 680 -39.86 38.36 -6.96
N GLU A 681 -40.23 37.10 -7.21
CA GLU A 681 -41.61 36.59 -7.09
C GLU A 681 -42.00 36.45 -5.60
N ASP A 682 -43.31 36.34 -5.29
CA ASP A 682 -43.84 36.35 -3.91
C ASP A 682 -44.64 35.05 -3.64
N PRO A 683 -44.01 33.98 -3.09
CA PRO A 683 -44.62 32.64 -2.99
C PRO A 683 -45.75 32.55 -1.96
N GLY A 684 -46.86 31.91 -2.34
CA GLY A 684 -48.14 31.97 -1.63
C GLY A 684 -48.34 30.95 -0.50
N CYS A 685 -47.36 30.76 0.39
CA CYS A 685 -47.31 29.61 1.32
C CYS A 685 -48.61 29.28 2.08
N GLY A 686 -49.04 28.02 1.97
CA GLY A 686 -50.24 27.45 2.60
C GLY A 686 -51.47 27.47 1.69
N ASN A 687 -51.29 27.48 0.36
CA ASN A 687 -52.33 27.54 -0.65
C ASN A 687 -52.78 26.17 -1.19
N GLY A 688 -51.95 25.13 -1.04
CA GLY A 688 -52.20 23.76 -1.51
C GLY A 688 -51.45 23.35 -2.78
N VAL A 689 -50.51 24.16 -3.25
CA VAL A 689 -49.62 23.92 -4.40
C VAL A 689 -48.20 24.26 -3.96
N VAL A 690 -47.22 23.42 -4.29
CA VAL A 690 -45.79 23.71 -4.05
C VAL A 690 -45.25 24.53 -5.22
N GLU A 691 -44.90 25.78 -4.97
CA GLU A 691 -44.41 26.76 -5.95
C GLU A 691 -42.87 26.87 -5.92
N SER A 692 -42.25 27.63 -6.85
CA SER A 692 -40.79 27.81 -6.86
C SER A 692 -40.35 28.55 -5.60
N GLY A 693 -39.35 28.00 -4.88
CA GLY A 693 -38.92 28.49 -3.57
C GLY A 693 -39.59 27.82 -2.36
N GLU A 694 -40.62 26.99 -2.56
CA GLU A 694 -41.28 26.25 -1.48
C GLU A 694 -40.72 24.82 -1.34
N ASN A 695 -40.26 24.45 -0.15
CA ASN A 695 -39.81 23.08 0.15
C ASN A 695 -40.98 22.16 0.56
N CYS A 696 -42.16 22.73 0.78
CA CYS A 696 -43.45 22.05 0.97
C CYS A 696 -44.60 23.06 0.84
N ASP A 697 -45.82 22.56 0.67
CA ASP A 697 -47.08 23.23 1.00
C ASP A 697 -48.08 22.11 1.38
N ASP A 698 -48.82 22.26 2.48
CA ASP A 698 -49.82 21.27 2.95
C ASP A 698 -51.28 21.79 2.93
N GLY A 699 -51.51 22.94 2.30
CA GLY A 699 -52.80 23.61 2.18
C GLY A 699 -53.21 24.45 3.38
N ASN A 700 -52.31 24.68 4.35
CA ASN A 700 -52.52 25.65 5.42
C ASN A 700 -51.21 26.20 6.01
N THR A 701 -51.31 27.06 7.04
CA THR A 701 -50.15 27.72 7.70
C THR A 701 -50.07 27.35 9.18
N LYS A 702 -50.28 26.07 9.50
CA LYS A 702 -50.27 25.55 10.86
C LYS A 702 -48.97 24.79 11.10
N PHE A 703 -48.43 24.92 12.31
CA PHE A 703 -47.17 24.29 12.69
C PHE A 703 -47.40 22.88 13.28
N GLY A 704 -46.59 21.92 12.84
CA GLY A 704 -46.51 20.56 13.35
C GLY A 704 -47.44 19.54 12.67
N ASP A 705 -47.81 19.74 11.40
CA ASP A 705 -48.59 18.80 10.59
C ASP A 705 -48.04 18.46 9.20
N GLY A 706 -46.93 19.07 8.78
CA GLY A 706 -46.18 18.65 7.60
C GLY A 706 -45.39 19.78 6.94
N CYS A 707 -45.95 21.00 6.95
CA CYS A 707 -45.31 22.17 6.37
C CYS A 707 -45.38 23.39 7.29
N SER A 708 -44.26 24.09 7.42
CA SER A 708 -44.16 25.25 8.31
C SER A 708 -44.74 26.52 7.69
N THR A 709 -44.92 27.55 8.53
CA THR A 709 -45.36 28.90 8.16
C THR A 709 -44.46 29.66 7.17
N GLN A 710 -43.31 29.09 6.79
CA GLN A 710 -42.38 29.61 5.79
C GLN A 710 -42.05 28.57 4.69
N CYS A 711 -42.98 27.63 4.48
CA CYS A 711 -42.91 26.56 3.49
C CYS A 711 -41.61 25.73 3.51
N GLN A 712 -41.07 25.56 4.73
CA GLN A 712 -39.98 24.62 5.04
C GLN A 712 -40.56 23.32 5.60
N LEU A 713 -40.04 22.19 5.12
CA LEU A 713 -40.56 20.85 5.41
C LEU A 713 -40.34 20.46 6.88
N GLU A 714 -41.43 20.16 7.58
CA GLU A 714 -41.39 19.93 9.03
C GLU A 714 -40.84 18.53 9.35
N THR A 715 -39.52 18.46 9.54
CA THR A 715 -38.83 17.22 9.95
C THR A 715 -39.47 16.68 11.24
N PRO A 716 -40.06 15.46 11.25
CA PRO A 716 -40.81 14.97 12.40
C PRO A 716 -39.91 14.72 13.63
N ILE A 717 -39.79 15.72 14.51
CA ILE A 717 -38.89 15.71 15.66
C ILE A 717 -39.12 14.45 16.51
N GLY A 718 -38.16 13.52 16.48
CA GLY A 718 -38.20 12.27 17.24
C GLY A 718 -38.08 12.50 18.75
N VAL A 719 -38.40 11.49 19.56
CA VAL A 719 -38.00 11.51 20.98
C VAL A 719 -36.48 11.28 21.01
N GLY A 720 -35.74 12.07 21.80
CA GLY A 720 -34.27 12.01 21.81
C GLY A 720 -33.60 12.46 20.50
N TYR A 721 -34.26 13.34 19.73
CA TYR A 721 -33.63 14.07 18.61
C TYR A 721 -33.06 15.42 19.04
N LEU A 722 -33.73 16.07 20.00
CA LEU A 722 -33.21 17.23 20.73
C LEU A 722 -32.95 16.80 22.17
N MET A 723 -31.90 17.32 22.80
CA MET A 723 -31.53 17.02 24.19
C MET A 723 -31.12 18.28 24.94
N ILE A 724 -31.62 18.45 26.17
CA ILE A 724 -31.10 19.41 27.13
C ILE A 724 -29.73 18.90 27.60
N THR A 725 -28.69 19.72 27.43
CA THR A 725 -27.28 19.33 27.62
C THR A 725 -26.49 20.25 28.56
N GLU A 726 -26.89 21.52 28.72
CA GLU A 726 -26.31 22.42 29.72
C GLU A 726 -27.38 23.31 30.35
N LEU A 727 -27.21 23.68 31.62
CA LEU A 727 -28.14 24.48 32.43
C LEU A 727 -27.39 25.44 33.35
N LEU A 728 -27.72 26.74 33.33
CA LEU A 728 -27.27 27.70 34.36
C LEU A 728 -28.46 28.25 35.16
N PRO A 729 -28.71 27.72 36.38
CA PRO A 729 -29.78 28.20 37.26
C PRO A 729 -29.39 29.45 38.08
N ASP A 730 -28.19 29.46 38.67
CA ASP A 730 -27.69 30.52 39.57
C ASP A 730 -26.56 31.31 38.90
N PRO A 731 -26.85 32.32 38.05
CA PRO A 731 -25.82 33.17 37.43
C PRO A 731 -25.24 34.18 38.43
N SER A 732 -23.91 34.28 38.53
CA SER A 732 -23.25 35.19 39.48
C SER A 732 -22.93 36.57 38.91
N THR A 733 -22.80 36.71 37.58
CA THR A 733 -22.36 37.97 36.94
C THR A 733 -23.49 38.95 36.64
N VAL A 734 -24.75 38.50 36.76
CA VAL A 734 -25.99 39.26 36.55
C VAL A 734 -26.99 38.89 37.63
N THR A 735 -28.19 39.47 37.63
CA THR A 735 -29.25 39.06 38.57
C THR A 735 -29.91 37.77 38.09
N ASP A 736 -29.75 36.68 38.85
CA ASP A 736 -30.63 35.49 38.94
C ASP A 736 -31.67 35.38 37.79
N ASP A 737 -32.87 35.94 38.00
CA ASP A 737 -34.03 36.05 37.09
C ASP A 737 -33.78 36.48 35.61
N LEU A 738 -32.59 36.99 35.26
CA LEU A 738 -32.22 37.47 33.92
C LEU A 738 -31.09 36.68 33.27
N GLY A 739 -30.23 36.01 34.06
CA GLY A 739 -29.06 35.28 33.59
C GLY A 739 -29.26 33.79 33.36
N GLU A 740 -30.46 33.28 33.66
CA GLU A 740 -30.80 31.86 33.47
C GLU A 740 -30.97 31.50 31.99
N TRP A 741 -30.39 30.36 31.62
CA TRP A 741 -30.50 29.76 30.30
C TRP A 741 -30.36 28.24 30.37
N LEU A 742 -30.81 27.59 29.30
CA LEU A 742 -30.63 26.17 29.01
C LEU A 742 -30.11 26.00 27.59
N GLU A 743 -29.37 24.93 27.36
CA GLU A 743 -28.87 24.56 26.04
C GLU A 743 -29.59 23.33 25.49
N ILE A 744 -30.01 23.44 24.23
CA ILE A 744 -30.60 22.37 23.43
C ILE A 744 -29.58 21.94 22.37
N TYR A 745 -29.20 20.68 22.40
CA TYR A 745 -28.37 20.02 21.39
C TYR A 745 -29.26 19.24 20.41
N ASN A 746 -28.98 19.34 19.11
CA ASN A 746 -29.59 18.48 18.10
C ASN A 746 -28.75 17.22 17.92
N ALA A 747 -29.18 16.14 18.58
CA ALA A 747 -28.57 14.83 18.49
C ALA A 747 -28.85 14.12 17.16
N SER A 748 -29.84 14.57 16.37
CA SER A 748 -30.22 13.91 15.11
C SER A 748 -29.26 14.20 13.95
N THR A 749 -29.27 13.34 12.94
CA THR A 749 -28.41 13.43 11.74
C THR A 749 -28.91 14.46 10.70
N THR A 750 -29.87 15.30 11.05
CA THR A 750 -30.53 16.27 10.17
C THR A 750 -30.72 17.60 10.88
N THR A 751 -30.71 18.71 10.15
CA THR A 751 -31.15 20.01 10.71
C THR A 751 -32.59 19.92 11.23
N VAL A 752 -32.83 20.44 12.43
CA VAL A 752 -34.15 20.49 13.07
C VAL A 752 -34.56 21.95 13.24
N GLU A 753 -35.76 22.28 12.77
CA GLU A 753 -36.39 23.58 13.01
C GLU A 753 -36.91 23.65 14.46
N LEU A 754 -36.52 24.68 15.21
CA LEU A 754 -36.93 24.90 16.60
C LEU A 754 -38.09 25.90 16.74
N ALA A 755 -38.52 26.57 15.67
CA ALA A 755 -39.72 27.41 15.65
C ALA A 755 -40.90 26.68 16.30
N GLY A 756 -41.69 27.38 17.13
CA GLY A 756 -42.85 26.77 17.80
C GLY A 756 -42.54 25.71 18.88
N LEU A 757 -41.28 25.28 19.09
CA LEU A 757 -40.91 24.27 20.10
C LEU A 757 -41.29 24.72 21.51
N GLY A 758 -42.01 23.87 22.25
CA GLY A 758 -42.39 24.12 23.64
C GLY A 758 -41.24 23.85 24.61
N VAL A 759 -40.78 24.88 25.31
CA VAL A 759 -39.91 24.77 26.48
C VAL A 759 -40.78 24.90 27.73
N LYS A 760 -40.66 23.95 28.65
CA LYS A 760 -41.54 23.83 29.82
C LYS A 760 -40.73 23.70 31.09
N ILE A 761 -40.91 24.65 32.00
CA ILE A 761 -40.20 24.70 33.28
C ILE A 761 -41.24 24.61 34.39
N GLY A 762 -41.26 23.45 35.07
CA GLY A 762 -42.30 23.09 36.04
C GLY A 762 -43.71 23.16 35.45
N THR A 763 -44.50 24.14 35.87
CA THR A 763 -45.90 24.34 35.41
C THR A 763 -46.05 25.35 34.26
N VAL A 764 -44.97 25.99 33.81
CA VAL A 764 -45.00 27.04 32.78
C VAL A 764 -44.45 26.49 31.46
N LEU A 765 -45.34 26.27 30.49
CA LEU A 765 -45.00 25.99 29.10
C LEU A 765 -44.94 27.30 28.30
N LYS A 766 -43.89 27.46 27.49
CA LYS A 766 -43.69 28.57 26.56
C LYS A 766 -43.11 28.04 25.25
N ASN A 767 -43.74 28.37 24.14
CA ASN A 767 -43.26 27.99 22.82
C ASN A 767 -42.28 29.05 22.29
N LEU A 768 -41.21 28.60 21.62
CA LEU A 768 -40.40 29.48 20.79
C LEU A 768 -41.28 30.14 19.71
N PRO A 769 -40.95 31.36 19.24
CA PRO A 769 -41.76 32.05 18.25
C PRO A 769 -41.92 31.22 16.96
N SER A 770 -43.09 31.27 16.31
CA SER A 770 -43.41 30.53 15.08
C SER A 770 -43.53 31.44 13.85
N ASP A 771 -43.13 32.69 14.01
CA ASP A 771 -43.01 33.75 13.00
C ASP A 771 -41.56 33.93 12.51
N LYS A 772 -40.65 33.02 12.91
CA LYS A 772 -39.23 33.01 12.57
C LYS A 772 -38.70 31.58 12.54
N SER A 773 -37.83 31.29 11.57
CA SER A 773 -37.00 30.10 11.54
C SER A 773 -35.87 30.15 12.58
N TYR A 774 -35.58 29.02 13.21
CA TYR A 774 -34.49 28.75 14.15
C TYR A 774 -33.85 27.39 13.79
N PRO A 775 -33.12 27.29 12.67
CA PRO A 775 -32.64 26.01 12.15
C PRO A 775 -31.41 25.55 12.95
N LEU A 776 -31.58 24.49 13.74
CA LEU A 776 -30.49 23.87 14.49
C LEU A 776 -29.88 22.73 13.68
N ALA A 777 -28.67 22.93 13.14
CA ALA A 777 -27.93 21.93 12.37
C ALA A 777 -27.75 20.61 13.14
N ALA A 778 -27.52 19.51 12.41
CA ALA A 778 -27.14 18.23 13.01
C ALA A 778 -25.86 18.38 13.85
N GLY A 779 -25.87 17.92 15.10
CA GLY A 779 -24.76 18.13 16.05
C GLY A 779 -24.62 19.59 16.54
N GLY A 780 -25.57 20.47 16.23
CA GLY A 780 -25.58 21.88 16.64
C GLY A 780 -26.13 22.10 18.05
N TYR A 781 -25.76 23.24 18.65
CA TYR A 781 -26.17 23.67 19.99
C TYR A 781 -26.90 25.02 19.93
N ALA A 782 -28.01 25.15 20.65
CA ALA A 782 -28.83 26.35 20.73
C ALA A 782 -29.16 26.73 22.18
N VAL A 783 -28.83 27.96 22.57
CA VAL A 783 -29.13 28.49 23.91
C VAL A 783 -30.50 29.17 23.93
N VAL A 784 -31.35 28.76 24.87
CA VAL A 784 -32.63 29.44 25.17
C VAL A 784 -32.48 30.21 26.47
N ALA A 785 -32.62 31.53 26.42
CA ALA A 785 -32.39 32.45 27.53
C ALA A 785 -33.62 33.30 27.86
N ARG A 786 -33.73 33.74 29.13
CA ARG A 786 -34.81 34.65 29.57
C ARG A 786 -34.69 36.07 29.00
N ASN A 787 -33.52 36.46 28.47
CA ASN A 787 -33.23 37.79 27.94
C ASN A 787 -32.23 37.73 26.75
N GLY A 788 -32.46 38.53 25.71
CA GLY A 788 -31.58 38.65 24.53
C GLY A 788 -30.56 39.78 24.59
N ASN A 789 -30.60 40.63 25.62
CA ASN A 789 -29.55 41.61 25.86
C ASN A 789 -28.34 40.89 26.50
N SER A 790 -27.24 40.74 25.75
CA SER A 790 -26.06 40.00 26.22
C SER A 790 -25.42 40.61 27.47
N THR A 791 -25.64 41.90 27.76
CA THR A 791 -25.17 42.50 29.02
C THR A 791 -25.94 42.03 30.26
N GLN A 792 -27.11 41.40 30.08
CA GLN A 792 -28.06 41.00 31.12
C GLN A 792 -28.26 39.48 31.24
N ASN A 793 -27.87 38.68 30.23
CA ASN A 793 -28.01 37.22 30.22
C ASN A 793 -26.72 36.45 30.57
N GLY A 794 -25.76 37.11 31.24
CA GLY A 794 -24.43 36.57 31.59
C GLY A 794 -23.32 36.90 30.58
N GLY A 795 -23.65 37.26 29.33
CA GLY A 795 -22.68 37.56 28.28
C GLY A 795 -22.81 36.69 27.03
N ILE A 796 -24.04 36.23 26.72
CA ILE A 796 -24.32 35.31 25.63
C ILE A 796 -24.96 36.08 24.47
N ASP A 797 -24.22 36.24 23.39
CA ASP A 797 -24.75 36.75 22.12
C ASP A 797 -25.47 35.63 21.35
N GLY A 798 -26.50 35.98 20.57
CA GLY A 798 -27.23 35.03 19.71
C GLY A 798 -28.26 34.10 20.38
N ALA A 799 -28.42 34.14 21.71
CA ALA A 799 -29.38 33.27 22.42
C ALA A 799 -30.85 33.52 22.01
N ILE A 800 -31.62 32.44 21.89
CA ILE A 800 -33.05 32.46 21.56
C ILE A 800 -33.84 32.99 22.77
N VAL A 801 -34.57 34.09 22.56
CA VAL A 801 -35.20 34.86 23.66
C VAL A 801 -36.60 34.37 23.96
N LEU A 802 -36.77 33.56 25.00
CA LEU A 802 -38.07 33.03 25.37
C LEU A 802 -38.80 33.91 26.39
N VAL A 803 -39.51 34.93 25.87
CA VAL A 803 -40.17 35.96 26.68
C VAL A 803 -41.23 35.39 27.63
N GLY A 804 -40.94 35.48 28.93
CA GLY A 804 -41.80 34.96 30.00
C GLY A 804 -41.61 33.46 30.26
N MET A 805 -40.50 32.87 29.85
CA MET A 805 -39.97 31.63 30.45
C MET A 805 -39.84 31.80 31.97
N ALA A 806 -40.10 30.72 32.72
CA ALA A 806 -39.99 30.71 34.18
C ALA A 806 -38.52 30.55 34.64
N ALA A 807 -38.28 30.84 35.91
CA ALA A 807 -36.98 30.70 36.57
C ALA A 807 -36.52 29.24 36.66
N LEU A 808 -35.22 29.02 36.52
CA LEU A 808 -34.50 27.79 36.81
C LEU A 808 -34.13 27.78 38.30
N GLY A 809 -35.01 27.23 39.14
CA GLY A 809 -34.94 27.38 40.59
C GLY A 809 -33.69 26.77 41.28
N ASN A 810 -32.95 27.61 42.01
CA ASN A 810 -31.65 27.28 42.63
C ASN A 810 -31.67 26.30 43.82
N SER A 811 -32.84 25.92 44.35
CA SER A 811 -32.91 25.12 45.59
C SER A 811 -34.11 24.17 45.70
N ALA A 812 -34.75 23.84 44.58
CA ALA A 812 -35.89 22.93 44.52
C ALA A 812 -35.72 21.95 43.35
N ALA A 813 -36.27 20.74 43.48
CA ALA A 813 -36.35 19.82 42.36
C ALA A 813 -37.19 20.46 41.24
N LEU A 814 -36.59 20.65 40.06
CA LEU A 814 -37.23 21.31 38.94
C LEU A 814 -37.08 20.47 37.67
N GLU A 815 -38.21 20.33 36.99
CA GLU A 815 -38.35 19.57 35.75
C GLU A 815 -38.37 20.56 34.57
N VAL A 816 -37.45 20.35 33.63
CA VAL A 816 -37.36 21.07 32.36
C VAL A 816 -37.69 20.07 31.26
N ARG A 817 -38.63 20.40 30.36
CA ARG A 817 -39.02 19.55 29.23
C ARG A 817 -38.99 20.30 27.91
N LEU A 818 -38.68 19.57 26.84
CA LEU A 818 -38.95 19.97 25.46
C LEU A 818 -40.22 19.23 24.99
N GLU A 819 -41.22 19.96 24.52
CA GLU A 819 -42.53 19.43 24.09
C GLU A 819 -42.97 20.00 22.74
N VAL A 820 -43.43 19.15 21.83
CA VAL A 820 -44.07 19.54 20.56
C VAL A 820 -45.55 19.14 20.62
N GLY A 821 -46.43 20.14 20.74
CA GLY A 821 -47.87 19.93 20.92
C GLY A 821 -48.20 19.21 22.23
N ALA A 822 -48.35 17.89 22.18
CA ALA A 822 -48.59 17.01 23.33
C ALA A 822 -47.53 15.90 23.47
N LYS A 823 -46.48 15.92 22.65
CA LYS A 823 -45.38 14.95 22.64
C LYS A 823 -44.19 15.52 23.39
N VAL A 824 -43.74 14.85 24.45
CA VAL A 824 -42.43 15.12 25.07
C VAL A 824 -41.34 14.64 24.11
N ILE A 825 -40.37 15.50 23.84
CA ILE A 825 -39.17 15.22 23.03
C ILE A 825 -38.01 14.80 23.93
N ASP A 826 -37.87 15.49 25.06
CA ASP A 826 -36.80 15.33 26.05
C ASP A 826 -37.24 15.85 27.43
N THR A 827 -36.56 15.45 28.50
CA THR A 827 -36.80 15.92 29.87
C THR A 827 -35.51 15.83 30.69
N VAL A 828 -35.25 16.83 31.53
CA VAL A 828 -34.20 16.82 32.57
C VAL A 828 -34.80 17.26 33.90
N THR A 829 -34.56 16.48 34.96
CA THR A 829 -35.05 16.79 36.32
C THR A 829 -33.91 16.92 37.32
N TYR A 830 -33.31 18.12 37.41
CA TYR A 830 -32.26 18.39 38.39
C TYR A 830 -32.85 18.64 39.79
N SER A 831 -32.18 18.16 40.84
CA SER A 831 -32.74 18.18 42.21
C SER A 831 -31.69 18.25 43.31
N SER A 832 -32.13 18.25 44.58
CA SER A 832 -31.25 18.22 45.75
C SER A 832 -30.91 16.81 46.25
N ALA A 833 -31.20 15.75 45.48
CA ALA A 833 -30.90 14.37 45.82
C ALA A 833 -30.33 13.63 44.60
N GLY A 834 -29.15 13.01 44.74
CA GLY A 834 -28.42 12.34 43.66
C GLY A 834 -27.74 13.29 42.66
N TRP A 835 -28.34 14.45 42.40
CA TRP A 835 -27.83 15.49 41.50
C TRP A 835 -26.81 16.43 42.16
N LEU A 836 -25.99 17.06 41.30
CA LEU A 836 -25.11 18.16 41.68
C LEU A 836 -25.92 19.32 42.28
N LYS A 837 -25.31 19.99 43.25
CA LYS A 837 -25.92 21.15 43.90
C LYS A 837 -25.64 22.39 43.06
N VAL A 838 -26.70 23.05 42.59
CA VAL A 838 -26.63 24.38 41.97
C VAL A 838 -25.67 25.28 42.74
N SER A 839 -24.69 25.83 42.01
CA SER A 839 -23.57 26.57 42.55
C SER A 839 -23.44 27.89 41.78
N SER A 840 -23.48 29.01 42.51
CA SER A 840 -23.53 30.34 41.89
C SER A 840 -22.36 30.59 40.95
N GLY A 841 -22.71 30.96 39.72
CA GLY A 841 -21.82 31.19 38.58
C GLY A 841 -21.27 29.93 37.94
N VAL A 842 -21.89 28.77 38.11
CA VAL A 842 -21.43 27.49 37.53
C VAL A 842 -22.59 26.70 36.96
N ALA A 843 -22.56 26.50 35.63
CA ALA A 843 -23.52 25.65 34.94
C ALA A 843 -23.36 24.17 35.32
N LEU A 844 -24.46 23.43 35.21
CA LEU A 844 -24.48 21.98 35.17
C LEU A 844 -24.34 21.58 33.70
N ALA A 845 -23.31 20.79 33.36
CA ALA A 845 -23.02 20.33 32.01
C ALA A 845 -23.07 18.80 31.94
N LEU A 846 -23.77 18.25 30.94
CA LEU A 846 -23.76 16.82 30.61
C LEU A 846 -22.42 16.44 29.94
N ASP A 847 -21.85 15.30 30.28
CA ASP A 847 -20.67 14.79 29.57
C ASP A 847 -21.00 14.60 28.06
N PRO A 848 -20.20 15.16 27.14
CA PRO A 848 -20.47 15.10 25.71
C PRO A 848 -20.55 13.68 25.14
N SER A 849 -19.94 12.67 25.79
CA SER A 849 -20.08 11.26 25.38
C SER A 849 -21.51 10.71 25.55
N SER A 850 -22.39 11.43 26.26
CA SER A 850 -23.78 11.07 26.51
C SER A 850 -24.78 11.75 25.56
N ALA A 851 -24.32 12.63 24.67
CA ALA A 851 -25.14 13.44 23.78
C ALA A 851 -25.36 12.74 22.42
N THR A 852 -26.25 11.74 22.39
CA THR A 852 -26.49 10.85 21.22
C THR A 852 -27.98 10.65 20.93
N VAL A 853 -28.35 10.27 19.69
CA VAL A 853 -29.76 9.95 19.34
C VAL A 853 -30.36 8.93 20.29
N GLY A 854 -31.53 9.21 20.85
CA GLY A 854 -32.18 8.35 21.86
C GLY A 854 -31.53 8.44 23.25
N GLY A 855 -30.68 9.45 23.47
CA GLY A 855 -30.05 9.80 24.74
C GLY A 855 -30.95 10.54 25.72
N ASP A 856 -32.25 10.67 25.44
CA ASP A 856 -33.32 11.30 26.27
C ASP A 856 -33.57 10.64 27.65
N LYS A 857 -32.66 9.75 28.06
CA LYS A 857 -32.62 9.03 29.33
C LYS A 857 -31.21 8.94 29.93
N LEU A 858 -30.21 9.43 29.21
CA LEU A 858 -28.83 9.58 29.68
C LEU A 858 -28.67 10.94 30.38
N ASN A 859 -29.27 11.99 29.82
CA ASN A 859 -29.36 13.30 30.47
C ASN A 859 -30.25 13.32 31.73
N ASP A 860 -31.15 12.36 31.91
CA ASP A 860 -31.83 12.11 33.19
C ASP A 860 -30.91 11.51 34.28
N ASN A 861 -29.73 10.97 33.93
CA ASN A 861 -28.79 10.37 34.87
C ASN A 861 -27.81 11.40 35.46
N ALA A 862 -28.06 11.79 36.70
CA ALA A 862 -27.22 12.69 37.50
C ALA A 862 -25.71 12.40 37.48
N ALA A 863 -25.30 11.13 37.37
CA ALA A 863 -23.89 10.74 37.37
C ALA A 863 -23.14 11.08 36.07
N LEU A 864 -23.86 11.51 35.02
CA LEU A 864 -23.30 11.96 33.75
C LEU A 864 -23.20 13.49 33.65
N TRP A 865 -23.53 14.23 34.73
CA TRP A 865 -23.39 15.67 34.79
C TRP A 865 -22.23 16.09 35.68
N CYS A 866 -21.45 17.08 35.23
CA CYS A 866 -20.38 17.73 35.99
C CYS A 866 -20.64 19.24 36.15
N TYR A 867 -19.87 19.87 37.04
CA TYR A 867 -19.79 21.33 37.10
C TYR A 867 -18.96 21.84 35.92
N ALA A 868 -19.50 22.80 35.17
CA ALA A 868 -18.76 23.42 34.08
C ALA A 868 -17.45 24.07 34.55
N SER A 869 -16.37 23.84 33.81
CA SER A 869 -15.02 24.32 34.13
C SER A 869 -14.64 25.59 33.34
N THR A 870 -15.06 25.65 32.08
CA THR A 870 -14.85 26.73 31.10
C THR A 870 -15.49 28.06 31.55
N PRO A 871 -14.73 29.16 31.69
CA PRO A 871 -15.32 30.48 31.92
C PRO A 871 -15.93 31.08 30.64
N PHE A 872 -17.09 31.73 30.76
CA PHE A 872 -17.71 32.52 29.68
C PHE A 872 -18.14 33.91 30.17
N GLY A 873 -18.48 34.79 29.23
CA GLY A 873 -19.06 36.11 29.52
C GLY A 873 -18.22 36.95 30.48
N LYS A 874 -18.75 37.19 31.68
CA LYS A 874 -18.08 37.98 32.75
C LYS A 874 -17.41 37.13 33.84
N GLY A 875 -17.33 35.80 33.69
CA GLY A 875 -16.66 34.90 34.65
C GLY A 875 -17.57 33.86 35.31
N ASP A 876 -18.84 33.76 34.90
CA ASP A 876 -19.63 32.54 35.11
C ASP A 876 -19.01 31.39 34.29
N LYS A 877 -19.31 30.14 34.65
CA LYS A 877 -18.78 28.95 33.97
C LYS A 877 -19.86 28.18 33.22
N GLY A 878 -19.52 27.76 32.01
CA GLY A 878 -20.39 27.09 31.05
C GLY A 878 -19.82 27.15 29.64
N THR A 879 -20.48 26.47 28.70
CA THR A 879 -20.12 26.36 27.28
C THR A 879 -21.20 26.89 26.31
N PRO A 880 -22.02 27.91 26.66
CA PRO A 880 -23.24 28.25 25.92
C PRO A 880 -23.05 28.44 24.41
N GLY A 881 -23.77 27.64 23.63
CA GLY A 881 -23.76 27.58 22.17
C GLY A 881 -22.73 26.60 21.60
N LYS A 882 -22.16 25.70 22.41
CA LYS A 882 -21.02 24.83 22.05
C LYS A 882 -21.03 23.53 22.84
N ALA A 883 -20.35 22.51 22.31
CA ALA A 883 -20.15 21.26 23.01
C ALA A 883 -19.51 21.44 24.40
N ASN A 884 -20.13 20.80 25.39
CA ASN A 884 -19.63 20.70 26.77
C ASN A 884 -18.20 20.16 26.82
N ALA A 885 -17.44 20.64 27.81
CA ALA A 885 -16.18 20.00 28.18
C ALA A 885 -16.44 18.59 28.77
N ALA A 886 -15.57 17.63 28.44
CA ALA A 886 -15.59 16.30 29.05
C ALA A 886 -15.47 16.40 30.58
N CYS A 887 -16.25 15.59 31.29
CA CYS A 887 -16.27 15.64 32.75
C CYS A 887 -14.93 15.11 33.33
N PRO A 888 -14.33 15.80 34.31
CA PRO A 888 -13.09 15.35 34.93
C PRO A 888 -13.24 13.94 35.54
N LYS A 889 -12.26 13.08 35.27
CA LYS A 889 -12.25 11.69 35.73
C LYS A 889 -11.53 11.56 37.07
N ASP A 890 -12.03 10.63 37.86
CA ASP A 890 -11.44 10.00 39.05
C ASP A 890 -11.56 8.50 38.78
N SER A 891 -10.57 7.95 38.10
CA SER A 891 -10.66 6.65 37.41
C SER A 891 -10.71 5.46 38.34
N ASP A 892 -10.31 5.62 39.60
CA ASP A 892 -10.55 4.62 40.64
C ASP A 892 -11.63 5.01 41.66
N GLY A 893 -11.94 6.30 41.84
CA GLY A 893 -13.00 6.86 42.69
C GLY A 893 -12.57 7.21 44.12
N ASP A 894 -11.41 7.83 44.34
CA ASP A 894 -10.87 8.14 45.69
C ASP A 894 -11.07 9.59 46.15
N GLY A 895 -11.23 10.53 45.22
CA GLY A 895 -11.36 11.96 45.49
C GLY A 895 -10.22 12.83 44.96
N ALA A 896 -9.11 12.25 44.50
CA ALA A 896 -8.24 12.88 43.51
C ALA A 896 -8.87 12.82 42.11
N LEU A 897 -8.36 13.60 41.15
CA LEU A 897 -8.77 13.54 39.74
C LEU A 897 -7.56 13.14 38.91
N ASP A 898 -7.70 12.31 37.88
CA ASP A 898 -6.60 11.68 37.12
C ASP A 898 -5.47 12.62 36.69
N GLY A 899 -5.77 13.91 36.45
CA GLY A 899 -4.80 14.94 36.04
C GLY A 899 -4.07 15.66 37.18
N VAL A 900 -4.36 15.33 38.45
CA VAL A 900 -3.66 15.79 39.66
C VAL A 900 -3.38 14.64 40.66
N ASP A 901 -3.83 13.44 40.33
CA ASP A 901 -3.62 12.21 41.10
C ASP A 901 -2.24 11.61 40.78
N ASN A 902 -1.44 11.29 41.80
CA ASN A 902 -0.15 10.62 41.64
C ASN A 902 -0.25 9.08 41.64
N CYS A 903 -1.43 8.49 41.87
CA CYS A 903 -1.75 7.10 41.52
C CYS A 903 -3.14 6.95 40.87
N PRO A 904 -3.39 7.44 39.62
CA PRO A 904 -4.71 7.49 38.94
C PRO A 904 -5.51 6.18 38.77
N LEU A 905 -4.98 5.05 39.26
CA LEU A 905 -5.58 3.71 39.18
C LEU A 905 -5.49 2.95 40.53
N ALA A 906 -5.01 3.58 41.62
CA ALA A 906 -4.67 2.92 42.88
C ALA A 906 -4.77 3.78 44.17
N LYS A 907 -6.00 4.17 44.57
CA LYS A 907 -6.50 4.71 45.85
C LYS A 907 -5.47 5.14 46.91
N ASN A 908 -4.91 6.33 46.77
CA ASN A 908 -4.11 7.00 47.80
C ASN A 908 -4.66 8.40 48.15
N THR A 909 -5.73 8.45 48.96
CA THR A 909 -6.41 9.73 49.32
C THR A 909 -5.55 10.73 50.12
N ASP A 910 -4.36 10.34 50.58
CA ASP A 910 -3.36 11.24 51.16
C ASP A 910 -2.35 11.78 50.14
N GLN A 911 -2.44 11.36 48.88
CA GLN A 911 -1.63 11.74 47.72
C GLN A 911 -0.13 11.70 48.02
N LYS A 912 0.26 10.70 48.82
CA LYS A 912 1.58 10.61 49.40
C LYS A 912 2.60 10.21 48.34
N ASP A 913 3.59 11.07 48.16
CA ASP A 913 4.77 10.90 47.33
C ASP A 913 5.99 11.20 48.21
N GLY A 914 6.90 10.22 48.28
CA GLY A 914 8.00 10.16 49.25
C GLY A 914 9.27 10.90 48.82
N ASP A 915 9.58 10.92 47.52
CA ASP A 915 10.85 11.39 46.96
C ASP A 915 10.73 12.44 45.85
N LYS A 916 9.54 12.58 45.26
CA LYS A 916 9.06 13.67 44.39
C LYS A 916 9.42 13.57 42.92
N ASP A 917 9.25 12.38 42.37
CA ASP A 917 9.22 12.15 40.92
C ASP A 917 7.86 12.48 40.27
N GLY A 918 6.74 12.37 41.02
CA GLY A 918 5.37 12.59 40.56
C GLY A 918 4.46 11.35 40.64
N ILE A 919 4.98 10.19 41.03
CA ILE A 919 4.25 8.95 41.30
C ILE A 919 4.02 8.82 42.82
N GLY A 920 2.90 8.24 43.23
CA GLY A 920 2.57 8.06 44.65
C GLY A 920 3.17 6.78 45.26
N ASP A 921 3.54 6.84 46.55
CA ASP A 921 4.06 5.76 47.42
C ASP A 921 3.36 4.38 47.28
N LEU A 922 2.10 4.37 46.80
CA LEU A 922 1.26 3.18 46.70
C LEU A 922 1.33 2.48 45.34
N CYS A 923 1.72 3.20 44.29
CA CYS A 923 1.87 2.69 42.92
C CYS A 923 3.31 2.74 42.40
N ASP A 924 4.17 3.52 43.05
CA ASP A 924 5.60 3.63 42.78
C ASP A 924 6.38 2.34 43.10
N ASN A 925 7.24 1.91 42.19
CA ASN A 925 8.15 0.77 42.35
C ASN A 925 9.52 1.12 42.97
N CYS A 926 9.82 2.39 43.23
CA CYS A 926 10.94 2.84 44.07
C CYS A 926 10.59 3.98 45.08
N PRO A 927 9.69 3.78 46.09
CA PRO A 927 9.14 4.81 47.04
C PRO A 927 10.09 5.66 47.93
N THR A 928 11.36 5.81 47.55
CA THR A 928 12.42 6.58 48.21
C THR A 928 13.54 7.04 47.24
N ILE A 929 13.50 6.69 45.95
CA ILE A 929 14.51 6.99 44.92
C ILE A 929 13.80 7.33 43.58
N PRO A 930 13.74 8.62 43.16
CA PRO A 930 12.92 9.10 42.04
C PRO A 930 13.07 8.37 40.68
N ASN A 931 11.97 7.87 40.10
CA ASN A 931 11.90 7.30 38.74
C ASN A 931 10.50 7.43 38.10
N ALA A 932 10.15 8.62 37.62
CA ALA A 932 8.84 8.89 37.02
C ALA A 932 8.54 8.08 35.73
N ASP A 933 9.54 7.38 35.19
CA ASP A 933 9.42 6.43 34.09
C ASP A 933 9.02 5.01 34.54
N GLN A 934 9.16 4.70 35.83
CA GLN A 934 8.75 3.46 36.50
C GLN A 934 9.31 2.16 35.87
N SER A 935 10.46 2.24 35.20
CA SER A 935 11.10 1.10 34.52
C SER A 935 11.52 -0.01 35.50
N ASP A 936 11.04 -1.23 35.26
CA ASP A 936 11.37 -2.49 35.96
C ASP A 936 11.59 -3.58 34.89
N ASP A 937 12.84 -3.70 34.42
CA ASP A 937 13.22 -4.57 33.28
C ASP A 937 13.14 -6.06 33.62
N ASN A 938 13.20 -6.39 34.91
CA ASN A 938 13.22 -7.77 35.40
C ASN A 938 11.83 -8.25 35.85
N GLY A 939 10.94 -7.29 36.18
CA GLY A 939 9.55 -7.50 36.55
C GLY A 939 9.32 -7.94 37.99
N ASP A 940 10.25 -7.77 38.94
CA ASP A 940 10.05 -8.21 40.33
C ASP A 940 9.16 -7.28 41.18
N GLY A 941 8.93 -6.05 40.72
CA GLY A 941 8.19 -5.01 41.45
C GLY A 941 9.09 -3.99 42.16
N LYS A 942 10.38 -3.91 41.81
CA LYS A 942 11.27 -2.78 42.11
C LYS A 942 11.73 -2.12 40.82
N GLY A 943 11.75 -0.79 40.79
CA GLY A 943 12.31 -0.06 39.66
C GLY A 943 13.84 -0.19 39.57
N ASN A 944 14.34 -0.07 38.35
CA ASN A 944 15.77 -0.22 38.01
C ASN A 944 16.69 0.70 38.82
N VAL A 945 16.22 1.86 39.28
CA VAL A 945 17.02 2.85 40.03
C VAL A 945 17.23 2.52 41.51
N CYS A 946 16.36 1.69 42.11
CA CYS A 946 16.44 1.27 43.51
C CYS A 946 16.87 -0.19 43.69
N GLN A 947 17.34 -0.82 42.62
CA GLN A 947 18.08 -2.07 42.67
C GLN A 947 19.50 -1.83 43.20
N ASP A 948 19.90 -2.55 44.25
CA ASP A 948 21.24 -2.41 44.84
C ASP A 948 22.33 -2.90 43.86
N LEU A 949 23.48 -2.23 43.86
CA LEU A 949 24.66 -2.54 43.03
C LEU A 949 25.39 -3.82 43.48
N ALA A 950 24.68 -4.94 43.47
CA ALA A 950 25.14 -6.27 43.85
C ALA A 950 24.58 -7.40 42.95
N ASP A 951 23.76 -7.08 41.94
CA ASP A 951 23.37 -8.01 40.88
C ASP A 951 24.37 -7.94 39.70
N PRO A 952 24.69 -9.09 39.07
CA PRO A 952 25.65 -9.18 37.97
C PRO A 952 25.10 -8.62 36.64
N VAL A 953 25.95 -7.96 35.85
CA VAL A 953 25.56 -7.31 34.59
C VAL A 953 26.08 -8.13 33.42
N CYS A 954 25.23 -9.01 32.89
CA CYS A 954 25.65 -9.92 31.82
C CYS A 954 26.01 -9.19 30.53
N GLY A 955 27.05 -9.66 29.85
CA GLY A 955 27.51 -9.13 28.57
C GLY A 955 28.54 -8.00 28.69
N ASN A 956 29.24 -7.90 29.83
CA ASN A 956 30.23 -6.84 30.09
C ASN A 956 31.68 -7.25 29.77
N GLY A 957 31.94 -8.55 29.59
CA GLY A 957 33.26 -9.15 29.33
C GLY A 957 33.99 -9.69 30.56
N ILE A 958 33.37 -9.66 31.76
CA ILE A 958 33.99 -10.02 33.03
C ILE A 958 33.06 -10.94 33.81
N ILE A 959 33.50 -12.19 34.07
CA ILE A 959 32.73 -13.16 34.86
C ILE A 959 32.83 -12.85 36.36
N GLU A 960 31.75 -12.33 36.93
CA GLU A 960 31.59 -12.01 38.36
C GLU A 960 30.60 -12.97 39.04
N ALA A 961 30.59 -13.08 40.38
CA ALA A 961 29.68 -14.02 41.06
C ALA A 961 28.33 -13.34 41.35
N PRO A 962 27.16 -13.94 41.02
CA PRO A 962 26.90 -15.38 40.77
C PRO A 962 26.82 -15.85 39.29
N GLU A 963 27.42 -15.15 38.33
CA GLU A 963 27.43 -15.58 36.91
C GLU A 963 28.13 -16.94 36.69
N THR A 964 27.84 -17.56 35.55
CA THR A 964 28.46 -18.84 35.14
C THR A 964 29.13 -18.80 33.76
N CYS A 965 28.98 -17.67 33.07
CA CYS A 965 29.60 -17.27 31.80
C CYS A 965 29.46 -15.75 31.66
N ASP A 966 30.21 -15.16 30.74
CA ASP A 966 29.98 -13.85 30.12
C ASP A 966 30.74 -13.89 28.78
N ASP A 967 30.14 -13.39 27.70
CA ASP A 967 30.69 -13.33 26.34
C ASP A 967 30.56 -11.92 25.70
N SER A 968 30.58 -10.88 26.54
CA SER A 968 30.66 -9.46 26.13
C SER A 968 29.46 -8.93 25.33
N ASN A 969 28.31 -9.61 25.35
CA ASN A 969 27.04 -9.09 24.84
C ASN A 969 25.82 -9.75 25.53
N THR A 970 24.59 -9.33 25.19
CA THR A 970 23.34 -9.82 25.81
C THR A 970 22.43 -10.59 24.84
N THR A 971 22.99 -11.14 23.76
CA THR A 971 22.28 -12.10 22.90
C THR A 971 22.04 -13.40 23.69
N GLY A 972 21.20 -14.30 23.18
CA GLY A 972 21.09 -15.67 23.68
C GLY A 972 21.34 -16.67 22.57
N GLY A 973 22.12 -17.70 22.85
CA GLY A 973 22.48 -18.77 21.91
C GLY A 973 23.92 -18.75 21.39
N ASP A 974 24.71 -17.71 21.66
CA ASP A 974 26.10 -17.56 21.17
C ASP A 974 27.18 -18.04 22.14
N GLY A 975 26.87 -18.23 23.42
CA GLY A 975 27.78 -18.84 24.40
C GLY A 975 27.33 -18.67 25.86
N CYS A 976 26.65 -17.57 26.13
CA CYS A 976 26.06 -17.19 27.39
C CYS A 976 24.64 -16.68 27.14
N SER A 977 23.73 -16.95 28.06
CA SER A 977 22.39 -16.38 27.97
C SER A 977 22.41 -14.94 28.49
N ALA A 978 21.46 -14.11 28.03
CA ALA A 978 21.17 -12.76 28.56
C ALA A 978 20.88 -12.68 30.08
N LYS A 979 20.97 -13.79 30.83
CA LYS A 979 20.86 -13.89 32.30
C LYS A 979 22.07 -14.59 32.93
N CYS A 980 23.20 -14.60 32.25
CA CYS A 980 24.52 -15.15 32.64
C CYS A 980 24.52 -16.60 33.14
N GLN A 981 23.58 -17.39 32.62
CA GLN A 981 23.54 -18.84 32.75
C GLN A 981 24.26 -19.47 31.56
N LYS A 982 25.24 -20.33 31.84
CA LYS A 982 26.06 -21.00 30.84
C LYS A 982 25.21 -21.92 29.98
N GLU A 983 25.07 -21.56 28.71
CA GLU A 983 24.24 -22.29 27.77
C GLU A 983 24.83 -23.67 27.45
N GLY A 984 23.94 -24.65 27.31
CA GLY A 984 24.31 -26.02 26.97
C GLY A 984 24.80 -26.06 25.52
N ALA A 985 26.11 -26.22 25.34
CA ALA A 985 26.79 -25.98 24.06
C ALA A 985 26.38 -26.92 22.90
N SER A 986 25.27 -26.61 22.21
CA SER A 986 25.03 -26.91 20.79
C SER A 986 23.71 -26.31 20.26
N GLY A 987 23.80 -25.41 19.27
CA GLY A 987 22.82 -25.32 18.17
C GLY A 987 21.56 -24.45 18.34
N GLY A 988 21.32 -23.78 19.48
CA GLY A 988 20.20 -22.83 19.61
C GLY A 988 18.78 -23.44 19.58
N ILE A 989 18.67 -24.76 19.79
CA ILE A 989 17.40 -25.52 19.80
C ILE A 989 16.78 -25.47 21.21
N ALA A 990 15.62 -24.83 21.33
CA ALA A 990 14.84 -24.70 22.55
C ALA A 990 13.79 -25.81 22.72
N VAL A 991 13.17 -25.90 23.89
CA VAL A 991 12.08 -26.85 24.17
C VAL A 991 10.88 -26.51 23.30
N GLY A 992 10.39 -27.48 22.52
CA GLY A 992 9.31 -27.30 21.55
C GLY A 992 9.73 -26.86 20.14
N ASP A 993 11.01 -26.52 19.89
CA ASP A 993 11.50 -26.16 18.54
C ASP A 993 11.37 -27.33 17.53
N LEU A 994 11.38 -28.56 18.04
CA LEU A 994 11.26 -29.81 17.29
C LEU A 994 10.08 -30.62 17.82
N VAL A 995 9.28 -31.21 16.92
CA VAL A 995 8.09 -32.00 17.25
C VAL A 995 8.16 -33.37 16.58
N ILE A 996 7.99 -34.45 17.35
CA ILE A 996 7.77 -35.80 16.80
C ILE A 996 6.40 -35.82 16.09
N SER A 997 6.43 -35.83 14.75
CA SER A 997 5.27 -35.59 13.87
C SER A 997 4.59 -36.87 13.38
N GLU A 998 5.34 -37.92 13.07
CA GLU A 998 4.80 -39.15 12.49
C GLU A 998 5.59 -40.40 12.93
N ILE A 999 4.91 -41.52 13.17
CA ILE A 999 5.52 -42.78 13.65
C ILE A 999 4.95 -43.99 12.89
N MET A 1000 5.81 -44.69 12.15
CA MET A 1000 5.54 -45.99 11.54
C MET A 1000 6.00 -47.11 12.48
N MET A 1001 5.11 -47.55 13.37
CA MET A 1001 5.38 -48.59 14.39
C MET A 1001 5.32 -50.03 13.83
N ASN A 1002 4.75 -50.22 12.63
CA ASN A 1002 4.59 -51.55 12.02
C ASN A 1002 4.73 -51.47 10.50
N GLY A 1003 5.97 -51.59 10.01
CA GLY A 1003 6.27 -51.44 8.58
C GLY A 1003 5.52 -52.41 7.66
N ASN A 1004 5.33 -53.68 8.04
CA ASN A 1004 4.88 -54.69 7.06
C ASN A 1004 4.11 -55.93 7.58
N GLY A 1005 3.55 -55.92 8.80
CA GLY A 1005 2.55 -56.91 9.23
C GLY A 1005 2.98 -58.39 9.30
N GLY A 1006 4.29 -58.66 9.32
CA GLY A 1006 4.88 -59.98 9.46
C GLY A 1006 6.06 -59.93 10.43
N ALA A 1007 6.39 -61.06 11.06
CA ALA A 1007 7.47 -61.11 12.06
C ALA A 1007 8.83 -60.84 11.40
N GLY A 1008 9.43 -59.70 11.75
CA GLY A 1008 10.61 -59.14 11.09
C GLY A 1008 10.39 -57.65 10.83
N ASP A 1009 11.11 -56.86 11.60
CA ASP A 1009 10.89 -55.43 11.95
C ASP A 1009 11.19 -54.45 10.78
N VAL A 1010 10.84 -54.84 9.56
CA VAL A 1010 11.28 -54.23 8.31
C VAL A 1010 10.32 -53.12 7.90
N GLY A 1011 10.78 -51.87 8.03
CA GLY A 1011 10.08 -50.67 7.55
C GLY A 1011 9.50 -49.78 8.64
N GLU A 1012 9.88 -49.97 9.90
CA GLU A 1012 9.70 -49.00 10.96
C GLU A 1012 10.44 -47.69 10.68
N TRP A 1013 9.90 -46.56 11.14
CA TRP A 1013 10.56 -45.24 11.16
C TRP A 1013 9.76 -44.25 12.02
N PHE A 1014 10.37 -43.13 12.36
CA PHE A 1014 9.70 -41.98 12.97
C PHE A 1014 10.24 -40.67 12.37
N GLU A 1015 9.51 -39.58 12.57
CA GLU A 1015 9.80 -38.27 11.99
C GLU A 1015 9.84 -37.18 13.06
N ILE A 1016 10.67 -36.17 12.82
CA ILE A 1016 10.79 -34.94 13.60
C ILE A 1016 10.59 -33.74 12.65
N ALA A 1017 9.61 -32.89 12.94
CA ALA A 1017 9.38 -31.62 12.26
C ALA A 1017 10.12 -30.46 12.97
N ASN A 1018 10.67 -29.51 12.21
CA ASN A 1018 11.13 -28.23 12.75
C ASN A 1018 9.96 -27.22 12.73
N VAL A 1019 9.45 -26.87 13.91
CA VAL A 1019 8.33 -25.92 14.08
C VAL A 1019 8.78 -24.55 14.61
N SER A 1020 10.09 -24.35 14.79
CA SER A 1020 10.67 -23.19 15.49
C SER A 1020 10.68 -21.87 14.71
N GLY A 1021 10.26 -21.88 13.43
CA GLY A 1021 10.31 -20.71 12.54
C GLY A 1021 11.71 -20.29 12.08
N LYS A 1022 12.76 -21.02 12.45
CA LYS A 1022 14.18 -20.75 12.12
C LYS A 1022 14.88 -22.03 11.65
N ASP A 1023 15.96 -21.87 10.88
CA ASP A 1023 16.80 -23.00 10.46
C ASP A 1023 17.62 -23.56 11.65
N LEU A 1024 17.67 -24.88 11.79
CA LEU A 1024 18.33 -25.58 12.89
C LEU A 1024 19.43 -26.53 12.39
N ASP A 1025 20.49 -26.76 13.17
CA ASP A 1025 21.39 -27.91 12.99
C ASP A 1025 21.15 -28.92 14.11
N LEU A 1026 20.67 -30.13 13.77
CA LEU A 1026 20.33 -31.17 14.74
C LEU A 1026 21.57 -31.78 15.44
N LYS A 1027 22.78 -31.37 15.07
CA LYS A 1027 24.05 -31.77 15.69
C LYS A 1027 24.10 -31.50 17.20
N GLY A 1028 24.33 -32.56 17.96
CA GLY A 1028 24.34 -32.56 19.43
C GLY A 1028 23.09 -33.18 20.05
N ILE A 1029 22.02 -33.35 19.26
CA ILE A 1029 20.80 -34.03 19.73
C ILE A 1029 21.07 -35.52 19.96
N THR A 1030 20.47 -36.00 21.04
CA THR A 1030 20.38 -37.41 21.43
C THR A 1030 18.91 -37.82 21.44
N ILE A 1031 18.51 -38.72 20.55
CA ILE A 1031 17.15 -39.29 20.55
C ILE A 1031 17.18 -40.57 21.39
N ALA A 1032 16.34 -40.67 22.42
CA ALA A 1032 16.33 -41.76 23.38
C ALA A 1032 14.98 -42.51 23.38
N GLY A 1033 15.04 -43.84 23.55
CA GLY A 1033 13.89 -44.73 23.71
C GLY A 1033 13.64 -45.07 25.18
N LYS A 1034 13.27 -46.33 25.45
CA LYS A 1034 13.23 -46.86 26.83
C LYS A 1034 14.65 -46.93 27.42
N PRO A 1035 14.81 -47.00 28.77
CA PRO A 1035 16.13 -47.09 29.42
C PRO A 1035 16.99 -48.32 29.07
N THR A 1036 16.45 -49.29 28.31
CA THR A 1036 17.17 -50.44 27.76
C THR A 1036 17.85 -50.15 26.42
N ASP A 1037 17.47 -49.06 25.77
CA ASP A 1037 17.69 -48.83 24.36
C ASP A 1037 18.92 -47.94 24.17
N LYS A 1038 19.61 -48.10 23.05
CA LYS A 1038 20.79 -47.29 22.71
C LYS A 1038 20.33 -46.01 22.03
N PRO A 1039 20.61 -44.83 22.60
CA PRO A 1039 20.23 -43.56 21.97
C PRO A 1039 20.88 -43.37 20.59
N ILE A 1040 20.23 -42.55 19.76
CA ILE A 1040 20.73 -42.08 18.47
C ILE A 1040 21.41 -40.74 18.71
N GLU A 1041 22.73 -40.67 18.57
CA GLU A 1041 23.52 -39.44 18.73
C GLU A 1041 23.80 -38.80 17.36
N ILE A 1042 23.32 -37.58 17.14
CA ILE A 1042 23.56 -36.82 15.91
C ILE A 1042 24.89 -36.07 16.06
N THR A 1043 25.98 -36.67 15.59
CA THR A 1043 27.36 -36.20 15.82
C THR A 1043 27.95 -35.36 14.68
N LEU A 1044 27.29 -35.34 13.52
CA LEU A 1044 27.63 -34.52 12.36
C LEU A 1044 26.59 -33.41 12.18
N SER A 1045 26.93 -32.38 11.40
CA SER A 1045 25.98 -31.33 11.02
C SER A 1045 24.88 -31.95 10.16
N LEU A 1046 23.63 -31.70 10.56
CA LEU A 1046 22.41 -32.13 9.90
C LEU A 1046 21.44 -30.93 9.94
N PRO A 1047 21.59 -29.97 9.01
CA PRO A 1047 20.69 -28.83 8.92
C PRO A 1047 19.27 -29.29 8.56
N LEU A 1048 18.29 -28.65 9.18
CA LEU A 1048 16.85 -28.83 8.96
C LEU A 1048 16.20 -27.45 9.00
N LYS A 1049 15.67 -26.99 7.87
CA LYS A 1049 15.10 -25.63 7.77
C LYS A 1049 13.81 -25.47 8.55
N ALA A 1050 13.38 -24.23 8.76
CA ALA A 1050 12.04 -23.93 9.25
C ALA A 1050 10.98 -24.68 8.42
N GLY A 1051 10.12 -25.48 9.07
CA GLY A 1051 9.07 -26.25 8.40
C GLY A 1051 9.52 -27.55 7.70
N GLU A 1052 10.80 -27.92 7.72
CA GLU A 1052 11.28 -29.20 7.16
C GLU A 1052 11.13 -30.38 8.15
N PHE A 1053 11.18 -31.60 7.60
CA PHE A 1053 10.93 -32.86 8.31
C PHE A 1053 12.13 -33.83 8.18
N ALA A 1054 12.62 -34.33 9.32
CA ALA A 1054 13.71 -35.29 9.42
C ALA A 1054 13.20 -36.69 9.80
N VAL A 1055 13.31 -37.65 8.87
CA VAL A 1055 12.86 -39.04 9.06
C VAL A 1055 14.02 -39.95 9.45
N PHE A 1056 13.84 -40.72 10.53
CA PHE A 1056 14.82 -41.64 11.11
C PHE A 1056 14.34 -43.10 10.99
N GLY A 1057 15.23 -44.02 10.58
CA GLY A 1057 14.85 -45.43 10.40
C GLY A 1057 16.00 -46.45 10.53
N PRO A 1058 15.69 -47.75 10.60
CA PRO A 1058 16.67 -48.81 10.87
C PRO A 1058 17.51 -49.23 9.64
N SER A 1059 17.29 -48.62 8.46
CA SER A 1059 17.96 -49.01 7.23
C SER A 1059 18.06 -47.88 6.20
N ALA A 1060 19.13 -47.88 5.41
CA ALA A 1060 19.26 -47.01 4.22
C ALA A 1060 18.67 -47.65 2.94
N ASP A 1061 18.19 -48.90 3.03
CA ASP A 1061 17.62 -49.64 1.92
C ASP A 1061 16.16 -49.22 1.66
N LEU A 1062 15.95 -48.48 0.57
CA LEU A 1062 14.64 -48.03 0.09
C LEU A 1062 13.59 -49.16 0.08
N THR A 1063 13.99 -50.38 -0.28
CA THR A 1063 13.07 -51.52 -0.37
C THR A 1063 12.56 -52.00 0.99
N LYS A 1064 13.24 -51.61 2.09
CA LYS A 1064 12.83 -51.91 3.46
C LYS A 1064 11.85 -50.87 4.01
N ASN A 1065 12.13 -49.58 3.84
CA ASN A 1065 11.30 -48.48 4.38
C ASN A 1065 10.19 -48.01 3.42
N GLY A 1066 9.57 -48.94 2.68
CA GLY A 1066 8.44 -48.65 1.78
C GLY A 1066 8.74 -47.88 0.50
N GLY A 1067 9.97 -47.38 0.31
CA GLY A 1067 10.37 -46.51 -0.79
C GLY A 1067 11.05 -45.21 -0.35
N TYR A 1068 11.12 -44.92 0.96
CA TYR A 1068 11.76 -43.71 1.50
C TYR A 1068 13.19 -43.97 2.02
N LYS A 1069 14.05 -42.94 2.00
CA LYS A 1069 15.43 -42.97 2.52
C LYS A 1069 15.56 -42.05 3.76
N PRO A 1070 15.64 -42.62 4.98
CA PRO A 1070 15.89 -41.85 6.20
C PRO A 1070 17.13 -40.95 6.10
N VAL A 1071 17.07 -39.77 6.71
CA VAL A 1071 18.20 -38.82 6.74
C VAL A 1071 19.35 -39.33 7.60
N GLN A 1072 19.02 -40.08 8.66
CA GLN A 1072 19.95 -40.77 9.54
C GLN A 1072 19.45 -42.19 9.80
N THR A 1073 20.37 -43.16 9.85
CA THR A 1073 20.05 -44.56 10.11
C THR A 1073 20.55 -45.05 11.45
N TYR A 1074 19.70 -45.77 12.19
CA TYR A 1074 20.05 -46.37 13.47
C TYR A 1074 20.13 -47.90 13.38
N THR A 1075 20.85 -48.55 14.29
CA THR A 1075 20.77 -50.01 14.41
C THR A 1075 19.52 -50.41 15.19
N GLN A 1076 18.66 -51.20 14.56
CA GLN A 1076 17.42 -51.73 15.13
C GLN A 1076 17.60 -52.49 16.45
N SER A 1077 18.71 -53.22 16.61
CA SER A 1077 19.09 -53.88 17.87
C SER A 1077 19.62 -52.92 18.95
N GLY A 1078 19.57 -51.61 18.69
CA GLY A 1078 19.78 -50.52 19.64
C GLY A 1078 18.49 -49.76 19.95
N PHE A 1079 17.70 -49.41 18.93
CA PHE A 1079 16.50 -48.59 19.06
C PHE A 1079 15.31 -49.25 18.32
N PRO A 1080 14.66 -50.26 18.90
CA PRO A 1080 13.47 -50.89 18.30
C PRO A 1080 12.22 -50.04 18.56
N LEU A 1081 11.34 -49.87 17.58
CA LEU A 1081 10.02 -49.27 17.82
C LEU A 1081 9.05 -50.38 18.22
N SER A 1082 8.57 -50.39 19.46
CA SER A 1082 7.60 -51.39 19.91
C SER A 1082 6.28 -51.27 19.14
N ASN A 1083 5.67 -52.43 18.90
CA ASN A 1083 4.29 -52.56 18.43
C ASN A 1083 3.26 -52.46 19.58
N ASP A 1084 3.74 -52.40 20.82
CA ASP A 1084 2.96 -52.14 22.04
C ASP A 1084 3.34 -50.77 22.63
N VAL A 1085 3.52 -50.63 23.94
CA VAL A 1085 3.87 -49.36 24.59
C VAL A 1085 5.32 -48.96 24.29
N ASP A 1086 5.53 -47.70 23.91
CA ASP A 1086 6.86 -47.10 23.74
C ASP A 1086 6.94 -45.60 24.04
N THR A 1087 8.17 -45.10 24.09
CA THR A 1087 8.49 -43.67 24.24
C THR A 1087 9.62 -43.30 23.28
N ILE A 1088 9.48 -42.17 22.59
CA ILE A 1088 10.54 -41.49 21.86
C ILE A 1088 10.76 -40.14 22.54
N THR A 1089 12.01 -39.79 22.86
CA THR A 1089 12.37 -38.50 23.48
C THR A 1089 13.53 -37.84 22.75
N ILE A 1090 13.34 -36.61 22.27
CA ILE A 1090 14.39 -35.75 21.70
C ILE A 1090 15.09 -35.02 22.86
N LYS A 1091 16.43 -35.05 22.94
CA LYS A 1091 17.19 -34.39 23.99
C LYS A 1091 18.38 -33.60 23.48
N LEU A 1092 18.65 -32.47 24.12
CA LEU A 1092 19.87 -31.69 23.99
C LEU A 1092 20.64 -31.75 25.31
N GLY A 1093 21.59 -32.69 25.39
CA GLY A 1093 22.26 -33.03 26.65
C GLY A 1093 21.28 -33.53 27.72
N ALA A 1094 21.00 -32.68 28.73
CA ALA A 1094 20.06 -32.98 29.81
C ALA A 1094 18.63 -32.43 29.56
N VAL A 1095 18.46 -31.52 28.60
CA VAL A 1095 17.17 -30.90 28.27
C VAL A 1095 16.37 -31.87 27.40
N VAL A 1096 15.08 -32.07 27.72
CA VAL A 1096 14.13 -32.71 26.80
C VAL A 1096 13.56 -31.62 25.90
N ILE A 1097 13.75 -31.76 24.59
CA ILE A 1097 13.21 -30.84 23.59
C ILE A 1097 11.74 -31.16 23.32
N ASP A 1098 11.44 -32.46 23.20
CA ASP A 1098 10.10 -33.01 22.98
C ASP A 1098 10.09 -34.51 23.34
N SER A 1099 8.91 -35.08 23.65
CA SER A 1099 8.75 -36.51 23.83
C SER A 1099 7.32 -36.99 23.56
N VAL A 1100 7.19 -38.11 22.84
CA VAL A 1100 5.91 -38.80 22.64
C VAL A 1100 5.98 -40.17 23.30
N SER A 1101 4.95 -40.51 24.08
CA SER A 1101 4.75 -41.88 24.62
C SER A 1101 3.42 -42.45 24.11
N TYR A 1102 3.48 -43.58 23.40
CA TYR A 1102 2.33 -44.21 22.75
C TYR A 1102 1.95 -45.56 23.41
N ASP A 1103 0.67 -45.93 23.37
CA ASP A 1103 0.16 -47.19 23.93
C ASP A 1103 -0.78 -47.95 22.98
N THR A 1104 -0.88 -49.28 23.15
CA THR A 1104 -1.84 -50.15 22.41
C THR A 1104 -3.22 -50.24 23.07
N GLY A 1105 -3.55 -49.30 23.96
CA GLY A 1105 -4.82 -49.23 24.66
C GLY A 1105 -5.93 -48.53 23.87
N ALA A 1106 -7.06 -48.30 24.54
CA ALA A 1106 -8.16 -47.47 24.01
C ALA A 1106 -7.84 -45.96 24.03
N LYS A 1107 -6.56 -45.62 23.83
CA LYS A 1107 -5.96 -44.30 24.04
C LYS A 1107 -4.94 -43.90 22.97
N TRP A 1108 -4.69 -44.69 21.94
CA TRP A 1108 -3.92 -44.26 20.77
C TRP A 1108 -4.58 -44.84 19.50
N PRO A 1109 -4.35 -44.28 18.30
CA PRO A 1109 -4.75 -44.93 17.06
C PRO A 1109 -4.10 -46.32 16.94
N ALA A 1110 -4.91 -47.38 16.96
CA ALA A 1110 -4.44 -48.75 17.11
C ALA A 1110 -3.44 -49.15 16.00
N VAL A 1111 -2.30 -49.73 16.40
CA VAL A 1111 -1.19 -50.09 15.50
C VAL A 1111 -1.68 -50.95 14.33
N ALA A 1112 -1.36 -50.52 13.10
CA ALA A 1112 -1.82 -51.15 11.87
C ALA A 1112 -0.66 -51.34 10.89
N ALA A 1113 -0.57 -52.53 10.30
CA ALA A 1113 0.51 -52.89 9.39
C ALA A 1113 0.52 -52.00 8.13
N GLY A 1114 1.70 -51.44 7.82
CA GLY A 1114 1.91 -50.55 6.68
C GLY A 1114 1.21 -49.19 6.82
N LYS A 1115 0.90 -48.76 8.06
CA LYS A 1115 0.34 -47.43 8.34
C LYS A 1115 1.10 -46.74 9.46
N ALA A 1116 1.52 -45.52 9.18
CA ALA A 1116 1.98 -44.61 10.21
C ALA A 1116 0.81 -44.02 11.00
N VAL A 1117 1.12 -43.60 12.22
CA VAL A 1117 0.27 -42.74 13.04
C VAL A 1117 0.86 -41.34 12.95
N GLN A 1118 0.08 -40.38 12.44
CA GLN A 1118 0.48 -39.01 12.18
C GLN A 1118 -0.17 -38.06 13.22
N LEU A 1119 0.55 -37.01 13.60
CA LEU A 1119 0.00 -35.85 14.27
C LEU A 1119 -0.80 -35.03 13.24
N SER A 1120 -2.00 -34.55 13.58
CA SER A 1120 -2.81 -33.76 12.65
C SER A 1120 -2.06 -32.50 12.20
N GLY A 1121 -2.08 -32.18 10.91
CA GLY A 1121 -1.34 -31.02 10.36
C GLY A 1121 -1.68 -29.68 11.02
N ASP A 1122 -2.90 -29.52 11.54
CA ASP A 1122 -3.36 -28.35 12.31
C ASP A 1122 -3.02 -28.41 13.82
N LYS A 1123 -2.12 -29.34 14.22
CA LYS A 1123 -1.74 -29.63 15.61
C LYS A 1123 -0.22 -29.87 15.79
N MET A 1124 0.61 -29.33 14.90
CA MET A 1124 2.09 -29.42 14.97
C MET A 1124 2.68 -28.58 16.13
N ASP A 1125 2.62 -29.12 17.35
CA ASP A 1125 3.03 -28.46 18.59
C ASP A 1125 3.41 -29.50 19.65
N ALA A 1126 4.53 -29.27 20.37
CA ALA A 1126 5.14 -30.19 21.36
C ALA A 1126 4.35 -30.35 22.69
N THR A 1127 3.13 -29.83 22.76
CA THR A 1127 2.14 -30.06 23.82
C THR A 1127 0.84 -30.66 23.26
N LYS A 1128 0.65 -30.65 21.93
CA LYS A 1128 -0.48 -31.31 21.26
C LYS A 1128 -0.14 -32.74 20.82
N ASN A 1129 1.13 -33.03 20.55
CA ASN A 1129 1.63 -34.39 20.33
C ASN A 1129 1.57 -35.28 21.60
N ASP A 1130 1.59 -34.69 22.79
CA ASP A 1130 1.27 -35.36 24.07
C ASP A 1130 -0.23 -35.76 24.18
N VAL A 1131 -1.10 -35.14 23.37
CA VAL A 1131 -2.56 -35.34 23.41
C VAL A 1131 -2.99 -36.32 22.33
N LYS A 1132 -3.43 -37.52 22.75
CA LYS A 1132 -3.88 -38.60 21.85
C LYS A 1132 -4.96 -38.20 20.84
N GLU A 1133 -5.84 -37.25 21.18
CA GLU A 1133 -6.88 -36.74 20.27
C GLU A 1133 -6.30 -36.01 19.04
N SER A 1134 -5.04 -35.57 19.09
CA SER A 1134 -4.33 -34.95 17.97
C SER A 1134 -3.80 -35.95 16.95
N TRP A 1135 -3.79 -37.25 17.25
CA TRP A 1135 -3.19 -38.29 16.41
C TRP A 1135 -4.24 -39.11 15.64
N CYS A 1136 -3.93 -39.48 14.40
CA CYS A 1136 -4.74 -40.40 13.60
C CYS A 1136 -3.89 -41.32 12.71
N HIS A 1137 -4.51 -42.31 12.07
CA HIS A 1137 -3.85 -43.05 10.99
C HIS A 1137 -3.65 -42.16 9.78
N ALA A 1138 -2.44 -42.14 9.23
CA ALA A 1138 -2.18 -41.47 7.96
C ALA A 1138 -3.03 -42.06 6.83
N THR A 1139 -3.34 -41.22 5.83
CA THR A 1139 -4.21 -41.58 4.69
C THR A 1139 -3.57 -41.37 3.32
N ALA A 1140 -2.55 -40.49 3.22
CA ALA A 1140 -1.70 -40.38 2.05
C ALA A 1140 -0.93 -41.68 1.80
N LYS A 1141 -0.63 -42.00 0.53
CA LYS A 1141 0.16 -43.18 0.16
C LYS A 1141 1.60 -42.75 -0.16
N PHE A 1142 2.58 -43.49 0.36
CA PHE A 1142 3.98 -43.31 -0.01
C PHE A 1142 4.60 -44.60 -0.57
N GLY A 1143 5.45 -44.43 -1.59
CA GLY A 1143 6.26 -45.48 -2.20
C GLY A 1143 5.52 -46.66 -2.83
N ASP A 1144 6.30 -47.65 -3.27
CA ASP A 1144 5.84 -48.73 -4.16
C ASP A 1144 4.96 -49.80 -3.47
N LYS A 1145 4.93 -49.80 -2.14
CA LYS A 1145 4.24 -50.84 -1.34
C LYS A 1145 2.84 -50.45 -0.85
N ALA A 1146 2.34 -49.28 -1.25
CA ALA A 1146 1.05 -48.73 -0.82
C ALA A 1146 0.90 -48.61 0.71
N TYR A 1147 2.00 -48.31 1.41
CA TYR A 1147 1.97 -47.90 2.80
C TYR A 1147 1.30 -46.53 2.94
N LEU A 1148 0.73 -46.26 4.12
CA LEU A 1148 0.14 -44.96 4.44
C LEU A 1148 1.02 -44.17 5.40
N GLY A 1149 1.27 -42.91 5.06
CA GLY A 1149 2.20 -42.01 5.75
C GLY A 1149 2.64 -40.84 4.87
N THR A 1150 3.27 -39.85 5.46
CA THR A 1150 3.79 -38.62 4.85
C THR A 1150 5.30 -38.39 5.10
N PRO A 1151 6.19 -39.42 5.09
CA PRO A 1151 7.59 -39.25 5.48
C PRO A 1151 8.31 -38.19 4.63
N GLY A 1152 8.84 -37.16 5.29
CA GLY A 1152 9.51 -36.01 4.70
C GLY A 1152 8.57 -34.94 4.14
N MET A 1153 7.28 -34.96 4.49
CA MET A 1153 6.23 -34.08 3.95
C MET A 1153 5.24 -33.66 5.06
N PRO A 1154 4.52 -32.54 4.92
CA PRO A 1154 3.51 -32.14 5.90
C PRO A 1154 2.39 -33.18 6.10
N ASN A 1155 2.12 -33.53 7.36
CA ASN A 1155 1.03 -34.44 7.72
C ASN A 1155 -0.34 -33.93 7.28
N THR A 1156 -1.22 -34.87 6.92
CA THR A 1156 -2.62 -34.53 6.59
C THR A 1156 -3.45 -34.18 7.83
N VAL A 1157 -4.47 -33.32 7.67
CA VAL A 1157 -5.40 -32.98 8.76
C VAL A 1157 -6.31 -34.18 9.07
N CYS A 1158 -6.34 -34.58 10.34
CA CYS A 1158 -7.08 -35.74 10.82
C CYS A 1158 -8.60 -35.57 10.62
N GLY A 1159 -9.18 -36.42 9.76
CA GLY A 1159 -10.61 -36.40 9.43
C GLY A 1159 -10.96 -35.69 8.12
N ALA A 1160 -10.00 -35.08 7.42
CA ALA A 1160 -10.20 -34.56 6.08
C ALA A 1160 -10.54 -35.70 5.08
N ALA A 1161 -11.48 -35.44 4.18
CA ALA A 1161 -11.85 -36.39 3.12
C ALA A 1161 -10.83 -36.31 1.97
N VAL A 1162 -10.15 -37.43 1.67
CA VAL A 1162 -9.09 -37.48 0.65
C VAL A 1162 -9.66 -37.28 -0.76
N LEU A 1163 -9.50 -36.07 -1.30
CA LEU A 1163 -9.50 -35.84 -2.74
C LEU A 1163 -8.20 -36.43 -3.30
N GLY A 1164 -8.31 -37.49 -4.09
CA GLY A 1164 -7.18 -38.39 -4.37
C GLY A 1164 -6.15 -37.86 -5.38
N SER A 1165 -4.87 -38.05 -5.07
CA SER A 1165 -3.73 -37.78 -5.96
C SER A 1165 -3.83 -38.53 -7.29
N PRO A 1166 -3.29 -37.98 -8.41
CA PRO A 1166 -3.55 -38.48 -9.76
C PRO A 1166 -2.85 -39.81 -10.08
N ALA A 1167 -3.62 -40.90 -10.14
CA ALA A 1167 -3.19 -42.18 -10.71
C ALA A 1167 -3.56 -42.28 -12.20
N LYS A 1168 -2.63 -42.78 -13.02
CA LYS A 1168 -2.67 -42.75 -14.50
C LYS A 1168 -3.97 -43.29 -15.14
N ALA A 1169 -4.82 -42.37 -15.55
CA ALA A 1169 -5.76 -42.45 -16.68
C ALA A 1169 -5.91 -41.00 -17.22
N GLY A 1170 -6.10 -40.71 -18.50
CA GLY A 1170 -6.63 -41.50 -19.61
C GLY A 1170 -7.59 -40.56 -20.37
N TRP A 1171 -7.25 -40.17 -21.60
CA TRP A 1171 -7.93 -39.07 -22.32
C TRP A 1171 -9.41 -39.39 -22.64
N SER A 1172 -10.37 -39.01 -21.77
CA SER A 1172 -11.81 -39.08 -22.11
C SER A 1172 -12.78 -38.24 -21.26
N ALA A 1173 -12.34 -37.21 -20.51
CA ALA A 1173 -13.18 -36.54 -19.49
C ALA A 1173 -13.33 -35.00 -19.61
N PHE A 1174 -12.75 -34.36 -20.63
CA PHE A 1174 -12.59 -32.89 -20.69
C PHE A 1174 -13.76 -32.14 -21.38
N TYR A 1175 -14.95 -32.75 -21.56
CA TYR A 1175 -15.94 -32.25 -22.55
C TYR A 1175 -17.35 -31.91 -22.05
N GLU A 1176 -17.67 -32.03 -20.75
CA GLU A 1176 -19.04 -31.74 -20.24
C GLU A 1176 -19.15 -30.60 -19.20
N TRP A 1177 -18.07 -29.87 -18.89
CA TRP A 1177 -18.14 -28.75 -17.92
C TRP A 1177 -18.36 -27.37 -18.57
N PHE A 1178 -17.93 -27.16 -19.82
CA PHE A 1178 -17.81 -25.81 -20.42
C PHE A 1178 -19.10 -25.18 -20.99
N TYR A 1179 -20.29 -25.71 -20.66
CA TYR A 1179 -21.58 -25.11 -21.04
C TYR A 1179 -22.69 -25.46 -20.03
N GLY A 1180 -22.84 -24.68 -18.95
CA GLY A 1180 -24.00 -24.82 -18.06
C GLY A 1180 -23.96 -23.99 -16.78
N GLN A 1181 -24.58 -22.79 -16.84
CA GLN A 1181 -24.52 -21.69 -15.84
C GLN A 1181 -23.23 -20.87 -15.98
#